data_AF-A0A8J5XYE8-F1
#
_entry.id   AF-A0A8J5XYE8-F1
#
_cell.length_a   1.000
_cell.length_b   1.000
_cell.length_c   1.000
_cell.angle_alpha   90.00
_cell.angle_beta   90.00
_cell.angle_gamma   90.00
#
_symmetry.space_group_name_H-M   'P 1'
#
loop_
_entity.id
_entity.type
_entity.pdbx_description
1 polymer ?
#
loop_
_entity_poly.entity_id
_entity_poly.type
_entity_poly.pdbx_seq_one_letter_code
_entity_poly.pdbx_strand_id
1 'polypeptide(L)'
;MSDALRGEAVPPSFSTSLGVAIPLAASILLAAALAVVHRFVVEPPEDSKRKRVPKRRHIIMAPTSWTDRRTLYSTPRAFECWLKMSRTSHGGVLIGSLGPWTTRAINVEVREGRPRIVWRARDFAYEWTVETDVRTEEWVHLVITFATNSALDMLLCFIDGAEVEDARPETALPTVVPELAMLVGRDHTDDPDQAFDGEIALVRLWSCVLPDEVIESHAAGTNRIYPALSEDVRNAAALEREERRIDADGLAYDAKHLIYHFHHTWPERAELARAPVSIDFWLCLSDASAGGTVCSSAPAAGSIVVQVLPKAARVRLTWHACSRASASADAEGAGGGMGVPMFDLTLAAAVPRGRWAHVALVYSRERDAILGFVDGQSAGEARRVAGMGLEPLALPQGPMCYAQDARPVGARGGGWFDGELSHVRFWASELRPAAIAAHAQGRAIRAAQLVKPNDARVAVDCRERRLVEQAQLAASADAEAEADAARRELEMAEQRRRHDEMLRVSKRQAAGAQVKVASFMVGKQVRFDDSFSQPAHVSRGWDVGSTEHGAANGAVLGALAALMEQFPAARLEIHVKVGSFGGGDLSRNRAVNNAAKALQLDPRTPKTVVEEIAKRRATATRDELVRLGMAEARLQLKWTALASASDVHFTPKPVSD
;
A
#
# COMPACT_ATOMS: atom_id res chain seq x y z
N MET A 1 -3.11 -42.88 -58.42
CA MET A 1 -2.54 -43.90 -59.32
C MET A 1 -1.36 -44.53 -58.60
N SER A 2 -1.17 -45.84 -58.79
CA SER A 2 -0.20 -46.78 -58.19
C SER A 2 -0.56 -47.43 -56.86
N ASP A 3 -1.32 -48.52 -57.01
CA ASP A 3 -1.02 -49.89 -56.60
C ASP A 3 -0.97 -50.32 -55.13
N ALA A 4 -1.91 -51.22 -54.84
CA ALA A 4 -1.93 -52.15 -53.74
C ALA A 4 -1.61 -53.58 -54.26
N LEU A 5 -0.87 -54.38 -53.48
CA LEU A 5 -1.33 -55.65 -52.87
C LEU A 5 -0.21 -56.68 -52.56
N ARG A 6 -0.34 -57.28 -51.36
CA ARG A 6 0.04 -58.64 -50.89
C ARG A 6 1.54 -58.90 -50.59
N GLY A 7 1.93 -59.64 -49.56
CA GLY A 7 1.21 -60.42 -48.55
C GLY A 7 2.19 -61.23 -47.67
N GLU A 8 1.81 -61.41 -46.40
CA GLU A 8 2.07 -62.50 -45.41
C GLU A 8 3.42 -63.25 -45.32
N ALA A 9 3.99 -63.32 -44.10
CA ALA A 9 4.28 -64.59 -43.37
C ALA A 9 4.84 -64.33 -41.93
N VAL A 10 4.45 -65.19 -40.99
CA VAL A 10 4.75 -65.27 -39.54
C VAL A 10 4.98 -66.77 -39.24
N PRO A 11 5.63 -67.28 -38.16
CA PRO A 11 6.90 -67.00 -37.45
C PRO A 11 7.78 -68.31 -37.39
N PRO A 12 8.74 -68.52 -36.43
CA PRO A 12 8.36 -69.02 -35.09
C PRO A 12 9.23 -68.59 -33.87
N SER A 13 8.58 -68.77 -32.72
CA SER A 13 8.98 -68.80 -31.30
C SER A 13 10.45 -69.05 -30.87
N PHE A 14 10.86 -68.40 -29.77
CA PHE A 14 11.62 -69.02 -28.67
C PHE A 14 11.17 -68.50 -27.30
N SER A 15 11.14 -69.44 -26.34
CA SER A 15 10.70 -69.34 -24.93
C SER A 15 11.93 -69.50 -24.00
N THR A 16 11.70 -69.27 -22.70
CA THR A 16 12.56 -69.40 -21.48
C THR A 16 13.37 -68.17 -21.07
N SER A 17 13.69 -67.92 -19.79
CA SER A 17 13.01 -67.94 -18.49
C SER A 17 14.04 -67.48 -17.44
N LEU A 18 13.58 -67.01 -16.27
CA LEU A 18 14.29 -66.85 -14.98
C LEU A 18 15.35 -65.75 -14.81
N GLY A 19 15.31 -65.09 -13.64
CA GLY A 19 16.53 -64.58 -12.99
C GLY A 19 16.39 -63.34 -12.11
N VAL A 20 15.62 -63.42 -11.02
CA VAL A 20 15.62 -62.42 -9.93
C VAL A 20 16.87 -62.60 -9.05
N ALA A 21 17.58 -61.50 -8.74
CA ALA A 21 18.29 -61.32 -7.47
C ALA A 21 18.73 -59.85 -7.28
N ILE A 22 18.01 -59.08 -6.46
CA ILE A 22 18.53 -57.87 -5.81
C ILE A 22 18.28 -58.05 -4.30
N PRO A 23 19.28 -57.82 -3.42
CA PRO A 23 19.30 -58.43 -2.09
C PRO A 23 18.43 -57.72 -1.05
N LEU A 24 17.78 -58.56 -0.26
CA LEU A 24 16.86 -58.31 0.86
C LEU A 24 17.52 -57.66 2.10
N ALA A 25 18.55 -56.83 1.94
CA ALA A 25 19.30 -56.23 3.05
C ALA A 25 19.02 -54.74 3.28
N ALA A 26 18.42 -54.03 2.32
CA ALA A 26 18.14 -52.60 2.45
C ALA A 26 16.76 -52.27 3.07
N SER A 27 15.83 -53.24 3.12
CA SER A 27 14.45 -53.01 3.59
C SER A 27 14.27 -53.22 5.10
N ILE A 28 15.22 -53.89 5.77
CA ILE A 28 15.12 -54.22 7.20
C ILE A 28 15.66 -53.07 8.09
N LEU A 29 16.58 -52.25 7.58
CA LEU A 29 17.10 -51.10 8.33
C LEU A 29 16.18 -49.86 8.32
N LEU A 30 15.29 -49.74 7.32
CA LEU A 30 14.33 -48.62 7.26
C LEU A 30 13.06 -48.88 8.09
N ALA A 31 12.70 -50.15 8.31
CA ALA A 31 11.55 -50.54 9.14
C ALA A 31 11.85 -50.52 10.66
N ALA A 32 13.12 -50.64 11.06
CA ALA A 32 13.53 -50.53 12.47
C ALA A 32 13.62 -49.08 12.98
N ALA A 33 13.79 -48.10 12.09
CA ALA A 33 13.85 -46.68 12.45
C ALA A 33 12.47 -46.02 12.67
N LEU A 34 11.40 -46.64 12.18
CA LEU A 34 10.03 -46.10 12.27
C LEU A 34 9.19 -46.71 13.41
N ALA A 35 9.72 -47.69 14.15
CA ALA A 35 9.01 -48.42 15.19
C ALA A 35 9.24 -47.91 16.63
N VAL A 36 9.95 -46.78 16.84
CA VAL A 36 10.32 -46.29 18.19
C VAL A 36 9.44 -45.12 18.69
N VAL A 37 8.48 -44.59 17.94
CA VAL A 37 7.78 -43.35 18.36
C VAL A 37 6.28 -43.50 18.66
N HIS A 38 5.70 -44.71 18.65
CA HIS A 38 4.29 -44.90 19.02
C HIS A 38 4.06 -46.00 20.07
N ARG A 39 4.21 -45.65 21.35
CA ARG A 39 3.42 -46.17 22.48
C ARG A 39 3.84 -45.46 23.77
N PHE A 40 2.94 -44.71 24.40
CA PHE A 40 2.48 -44.95 25.77
C PHE A 40 1.28 -44.05 26.11
N VAL A 41 0.35 -44.65 26.85
CA VAL A 41 -0.97 -44.20 27.28
C VAL A 41 -0.84 -43.55 28.68
N VAL A 42 -1.59 -42.45 28.91
CA VAL A 42 -2.33 -41.98 30.12
C VAL A 42 -1.97 -42.70 31.44
N GLU A 43 -1.53 -42.09 32.57
CA GLU A 43 -2.09 -41.00 33.42
C GLU A 43 -1.03 -40.53 34.48
N PRO A 44 -1.32 -39.61 35.46
CA PRO A 44 -0.56 -38.38 35.75
C PRO A 44 0.50 -38.48 36.88
N PRO A 45 1.33 -37.42 37.07
CA PRO A 45 1.66 -37.03 38.44
C PRO A 45 1.65 -35.52 38.71
N GLU A 46 1.36 -35.23 39.98
CA GLU A 46 1.52 -33.98 40.71
C GLU A 46 2.93 -33.37 40.60
N ASP A 47 2.96 -32.04 40.80
CA ASP A 47 4.06 -31.19 41.24
C ASP A 47 5.50 -31.54 40.81
N SER A 48 6.06 -30.72 39.93
CA SER A 48 7.21 -29.84 40.26
C SER A 48 7.93 -29.31 39.01
N LYS A 49 8.39 -28.06 39.11
CA LYS A 49 9.36 -27.36 38.24
C LYS A 49 8.82 -26.91 36.87
N ARG A 50 8.34 -25.66 36.85
CA ARG A 50 8.11 -24.84 35.66
C ARG A 50 9.34 -24.88 34.73
N LYS A 51 9.32 -25.76 33.72
CA LYS A 51 10.18 -25.65 32.54
C LYS A 51 9.76 -24.37 31.80
N ARG A 52 10.66 -23.38 31.76
CA ARG A 52 10.52 -22.19 30.91
C ARG A 52 10.39 -22.65 29.47
N VAL A 53 9.18 -22.60 28.94
CA VAL A 53 8.90 -22.64 27.50
C VAL A 53 9.72 -21.50 26.85
N PRO A 54 10.39 -21.70 25.71
CA PRO A 54 11.07 -20.60 25.03
C PRO A 54 10.03 -19.54 24.69
N LYS A 55 10.14 -18.35 25.30
CA LYS A 55 9.30 -17.20 24.92
C LYS A 55 9.46 -17.00 23.42
N ARG A 56 8.36 -17.13 22.68
CA ARG A 56 8.29 -16.69 21.27
C ARG A 56 8.76 -15.24 21.23
N ARG A 57 9.63 -14.93 20.27
CA ARG A 57 10.19 -13.59 20.10
C ARG A 57 9.05 -12.65 19.71
N HIS A 58 8.62 -11.81 20.65
CA HIS A 58 7.69 -10.71 20.41
C HIS A 58 8.47 -9.58 19.72
N ILE A 59 7.94 -9.06 18.61
CA ILE A 59 8.32 -7.74 18.12
C ILE A 59 7.58 -6.75 19.02
N ILE A 60 8.34 -6.09 19.89
CA ILE A 60 7.85 -5.04 20.77
C ILE A 60 8.10 -3.73 20.04
N MET A 61 7.05 -3.01 19.66
CA MET A 61 7.17 -1.58 19.42
C MET A 61 7.48 -0.93 20.77
N ALA A 62 8.75 -0.56 21.00
CA ALA A 62 9.09 0.34 22.09
C ALA A 62 8.75 1.77 21.62
N PRO A 63 7.79 2.47 22.25
CA PRO A 63 7.47 3.84 21.90
C PRO A 63 8.64 4.71 22.37
N THR A 64 9.62 4.96 21.49
CA THR A 64 10.52 6.08 21.72
C THR A 64 9.69 7.37 21.63
N SER A 65 9.92 8.27 22.58
CA SER A 65 9.24 9.55 22.78
C SER A 65 9.38 10.49 21.58
N TRP A 66 8.57 10.31 20.54
CA TRP A 66 8.49 11.21 19.39
C TRP A 66 7.22 12.05 19.47
N THR A 67 7.35 13.26 20.01
CA THR A 67 6.33 14.31 19.96
C THR A 67 6.75 15.36 18.92
N ASP A 68 6.59 15.06 17.63
CA ASP A 68 6.61 16.13 16.62
C ASP A 68 5.27 16.88 16.73
N ARG A 69 5.29 18.06 17.38
CA ARG A 69 4.11 18.88 17.69
C ARG A 69 3.56 19.59 16.43
N ARG A 70 3.20 18.85 15.39
CA ARG A 70 2.50 19.44 14.24
C ARG A 70 1.00 19.39 14.49
N THR A 71 0.43 20.52 14.88
CA THR A 71 -1.02 20.72 14.87
C THR A 71 -1.51 20.71 13.42
N LEU A 72 -2.69 20.11 13.22
CA LEU A 72 -3.37 20.19 11.93
C LEU A 72 -3.86 21.64 11.72
N TYR A 73 -3.95 22.09 10.46
CA TYR A 73 -4.48 23.43 10.13
C TYR A 73 -5.95 23.38 9.72
N SER A 74 -6.49 22.20 9.46
CA SER A 74 -7.87 21.95 9.08
C SER A 74 -8.36 20.66 9.72
N THR A 75 -9.68 20.49 9.74
CA THR A 75 -10.33 19.26 10.16
C THR A 75 -10.04 18.14 9.15
N PRO A 76 -9.53 16.97 9.60
CA PRO A 76 -9.49 15.78 8.76
C PRO A 76 -10.88 15.39 8.26
N ARG A 77 -10.97 15.08 6.97
CA ARG A 77 -12.16 14.60 6.27
C ARG A 77 -11.99 13.17 5.75
N ALA A 78 -10.78 12.61 5.80
CA ALA A 78 -10.61 11.16 5.73
C ALA A 78 -9.37 10.72 6.53
N PHE A 79 -9.42 9.48 7.00
CA PHE A 79 -8.34 8.73 7.61
C PHE A 79 -8.14 7.44 6.81
N GLU A 80 -6.88 7.08 6.57
CA GLU A 80 -6.51 5.85 5.88
C GLU A 80 -5.30 5.23 6.59
N CYS A 81 -5.31 3.91 6.78
CA CYS A 81 -4.12 3.16 7.17
C CYS A 81 -4.19 1.70 6.72
N TRP A 82 -3.06 1.02 6.84
CA TRP A 82 -2.98 -0.43 6.86
C TRP A 82 -2.71 -0.88 8.29
N LEU A 83 -3.42 -1.91 8.76
CA LEU A 83 -3.22 -2.45 10.10
C LEU A 83 -3.20 -3.97 10.07
N LYS A 84 -2.48 -4.59 11.00
CA LYS A 84 -2.45 -6.04 11.20
C LYS A 84 -2.53 -6.34 12.69
N MET A 85 -3.50 -7.15 13.08
CA MET A 85 -3.80 -7.42 14.50
C MET A 85 -4.02 -8.91 14.74
N SER A 86 -3.63 -9.38 15.93
CA SER A 86 -3.97 -10.74 16.37
C SER A 86 -5.46 -10.85 16.72
N ARG A 87 -6.04 -12.05 16.59
CA ARG A 87 -7.44 -12.33 16.99
C ARG A 87 -7.72 -12.05 18.47
N THR A 88 -6.68 -12.06 19.30
CA THR A 88 -6.77 -11.78 20.74
C THR A 88 -6.43 -10.34 21.09
N SER A 89 -6.10 -9.50 20.11
CA SER A 89 -5.81 -8.09 20.37
C SER A 89 -7.06 -7.36 20.89
N HIS A 90 -6.82 -6.49 21.87
CA HIS A 90 -7.83 -5.59 22.41
C HIS A 90 -8.03 -4.34 21.54
N GLY A 91 -7.10 -4.07 20.62
CA GLY A 91 -7.08 -2.86 19.81
C GLY A 91 -6.28 -1.73 20.45
N GLY A 92 -6.80 -0.52 20.35
CA GLY A 92 -6.18 0.73 20.80
C GLY A 92 -6.28 1.82 19.74
N VAL A 93 -5.68 2.97 20.04
CA VAL A 93 -5.73 4.17 19.19
C VAL A 93 -4.78 4.03 18.02
N LEU A 94 -5.31 4.00 16.79
CA LEU A 94 -4.52 3.99 15.56
C LEU A 94 -3.84 5.35 15.35
N ILE A 95 -4.63 6.42 15.47
CA ILE A 95 -4.13 7.79 15.49
C ILE A 95 -5.07 8.66 16.34
N GLY A 96 -4.53 9.50 17.22
CA GLY A 96 -5.37 10.30 18.11
C GLY A 96 -4.72 11.53 18.72
N SER A 97 -5.56 12.47 19.12
CA SER A 97 -5.17 13.70 19.82
C SER A 97 -5.90 13.91 21.14
N LEU A 98 -6.74 12.96 21.55
CA LEU A 98 -7.51 13.06 22.78
C LEU A 98 -6.58 13.10 24.00
N GLY A 99 -6.86 13.99 24.93
CA GLY A 99 -6.16 14.07 26.21
C GLY A 99 -7.10 14.49 27.34
N PRO A 100 -6.64 14.50 28.61
CA PRO A 100 -7.49 14.72 29.77
C PRO A 100 -8.23 16.07 29.77
N TRP A 101 -7.65 17.07 29.10
CA TRP A 101 -8.14 18.46 29.07
C TRP A 101 -8.50 18.96 27.67
N THR A 102 -8.45 18.10 26.65
CA THR A 102 -8.71 18.53 25.28
C THR A 102 -10.19 18.76 25.07
N THR A 103 -10.55 19.97 24.63
CA THR A 103 -11.92 20.28 24.23
C THR A 103 -12.15 19.98 22.76
N ARG A 104 -11.07 19.87 21.97
CA ARG A 104 -11.10 19.54 20.54
C ARG A 104 -10.14 18.41 20.23
N ALA A 105 -10.66 17.25 19.89
CA ALA A 105 -9.87 16.07 19.61
C ALA A 105 -10.56 15.15 18.60
N ILE A 106 -9.75 14.40 17.86
CA ILE A 106 -10.20 13.34 16.98
C ILE A 106 -9.31 12.12 17.25
N ASN A 107 -9.92 10.98 17.52
CA ASN A 107 -9.24 9.69 17.55
C ASN A 107 -9.87 8.75 16.53
N VAL A 108 -9.03 7.98 15.85
CA VAL A 108 -9.41 6.77 15.16
C VAL A 108 -8.76 5.61 15.91
N GLU A 109 -9.57 4.64 16.32
CA GLU A 109 -9.17 3.55 17.18
C GLU A 109 -9.79 2.23 16.70
N VAL A 110 -9.33 1.14 17.27
CA VAL A 110 -9.98 -0.17 17.17
C VAL A 110 -10.30 -0.60 18.59
N ARG A 111 -11.54 -0.97 18.90
CA ARG A 111 -11.90 -1.55 20.20
C ARG A 111 -12.51 -2.92 19.99
N GLU A 112 -11.93 -3.94 20.63
CA GLU A 112 -12.41 -5.32 20.49
C GLU A 112 -12.49 -5.77 19.02
N GLY A 113 -11.55 -5.29 18.20
CA GLY A 113 -11.48 -5.56 16.76
C GLY A 113 -12.35 -4.69 15.89
N ARG A 114 -13.14 -3.77 16.44
CA ARG A 114 -14.05 -2.91 15.70
C ARG A 114 -13.46 -1.51 15.50
N PRO A 115 -13.31 -1.03 14.25
CA PRO A 115 -12.91 0.35 14.01
C PRO A 115 -13.89 1.32 14.66
N ARG A 116 -13.37 2.39 15.23
CA ARG A 116 -14.15 3.42 15.90
C ARG A 116 -13.54 4.78 15.67
N ILE A 117 -14.38 5.80 15.48
CA ILE A 117 -13.99 7.20 15.46
C ILE A 117 -14.60 7.92 16.66
N VAL A 118 -13.77 8.69 17.36
CA VAL A 118 -14.18 9.58 18.45
C VAL A 118 -13.93 11.01 18.01
N TRP A 119 -14.98 11.82 18.02
CA TRP A 119 -14.97 13.21 17.56
C TRP A 119 -15.44 14.13 18.68
N ARG A 120 -14.54 14.97 19.19
CA ARG A 120 -14.82 15.86 20.31
C ARG A 120 -14.63 17.31 19.91
N ALA A 121 -15.63 18.13 20.19
CA ALA A 121 -15.55 19.59 20.24
C ALA A 121 -16.01 20.09 21.61
N ARG A 122 -15.92 21.41 21.85
CA ARG A 122 -16.12 22.02 23.17
C ARG A 122 -17.41 21.57 23.87
N ASP A 123 -18.51 21.57 23.13
CA ASP A 123 -19.86 21.25 23.63
C ASP A 123 -20.48 20.10 22.80
N PHE A 124 -19.65 19.28 22.18
CA PHE A 124 -20.08 18.22 21.26
C PHE A 124 -19.18 16.99 21.40
N ALA A 125 -19.79 15.81 21.50
CA ALA A 125 -19.07 14.55 21.42
C ALA A 125 -19.86 13.60 20.52
N TYR A 126 -19.15 12.96 19.60
CA TYR A 126 -19.69 11.94 18.73
C TYR A 126 -18.76 10.74 18.72
N GLU A 127 -19.36 9.57 18.73
CA GLU A 127 -18.67 8.31 18.67
C GLU A 127 -19.41 7.42 17.68
N TRP A 128 -18.67 6.79 16.78
CA TRP A 128 -19.20 5.78 15.89
C TRP A 128 -18.26 4.58 15.86
N THR A 129 -18.83 3.40 16.07
CA THR A 129 -18.12 2.11 16.02
C THR A 129 -18.70 1.30 14.87
N VAL A 130 -17.81 0.78 14.03
CA VAL A 130 -18.12 -0.09 12.89
C VAL A 130 -18.19 -1.53 13.37
N GLU A 131 -19.23 -2.27 13.01
CA GLU A 131 -19.48 -3.63 13.52
C GLU A 131 -18.50 -4.68 12.99
N THR A 132 -17.82 -4.39 11.87
CA THR A 132 -16.91 -5.33 11.21
C THR A 132 -15.61 -5.51 12.00
N ASP A 133 -15.25 -6.77 12.28
CA ASP A 133 -14.02 -7.12 13.00
C ASP A 133 -12.79 -7.13 12.06
N VAL A 134 -11.79 -6.31 12.36
CA VAL A 134 -10.54 -6.19 11.58
C VAL A 134 -9.40 -7.07 12.12
N ARG A 135 -9.62 -7.92 13.12
CA ARG A 135 -8.61 -8.84 13.67
C ARG A 135 -8.48 -10.13 12.86
N THR A 136 -8.05 -9.98 11.62
CA THR A 136 -7.97 -11.10 10.66
C THR A 136 -6.67 -11.90 10.76
N GLU A 137 -5.69 -11.42 11.53
CA GLU A 137 -4.27 -11.85 11.49
C GLU A 137 -3.57 -11.57 10.14
N GLU A 138 -4.22 -10.80 9.26
CA GLU A 138 -3.68 -10.32 8.01
C GLU A 138 -3.65 -8.79 7.98
N TRP A 139 -2.95 -8.25 6.99
CA TRP A 139 -3.00 -6.81 6.72
C TRP A 139 -4.38 -6.45 6.19
N VAL A 140 -4.99 -5.45 6.81
CA VAL A 140 -6.30 -4.90 6.48
C VAL A 140 -6.12 -3.42 6.12
N HIS A 141 -6.65 -3.01 4.98
CA HIS A 141 -6.75 -1.60 4.61
C HIS A 141 -8.00 -1.00 5.25
N LEU A 142 -7.83 0.01 6.09
CA LEU A 142 -8.92 0.69 6.76
C LEU A 142 -8.99 2.14 6.29
N VAL A 143 -10.16 2.55 5.80
CA VAL A 143 -10.45 3.95 5.48
C VAL A 143 -11.73 4.39 6.16
N ILE A 144 -11.69 5.54 6.84
CA ILE A 144 -12.88 6.23 7.35
C ILE A 144 -12.91 7.61 6.70
N THR A 145 -13.95 7.91 5.93
CA THR A 145 -14.10 9.17 5.18
C THR A 145 -15.51 9.73 5.36
N PHE A 146 -15.69 11.02 5.08
CA PHE A 146 -17.05 11.57 4.92
C PHE A 146 -17.58 11.23 3.51
N ALA A 147 -18.89 11.17 3.32
CA ALA A 147 -19.49 11.02 2.01
C ALA A 147 -19.40 12.34 1.21
N THR A 148 -19.07 12.26 -0.08
CA THR A 148 -18.92 13.41 -0.99
C THR A 148 -20.21 14.21 -1.18
N ASN A 149 -21.37 13.56 -1.07
CA ASN A 149 -22.67 14.10 -1.49
C ASN A 149 -23.73 14.21 -0.38
N SER A 150 -23.34 14.16 0.90
CA SER A 150 -24.31 14.26 2.01
C SER A 150 -24.34 15.66 2.61
N ALA A 151 -25.53 16.28 2.64
CA ALA A 151 -25.77 17.52 3.38
C ALA A 151 -25.60 17.37 4.90
N LEU A 152 -25.47 16.14 5.41
CA LEU A 152 -25.46 15.81 6.84
C LEU A 152 -24.19 15.07 7.30
N ASP A 153 -23.04 15.29 6.65
CA ASP A 153 -21.74 14.76 7.11
C ASP A 153 -21.79 13.25 7.42
N MET A 154 -22.33 12.46 6.49
CA MET A 154 -22.36 11.01 6.60
C MET A 154 -20.92 10.48 6.62
N LEU A 155 -20.60 9.59 7.54
CA LEU A 155 -19.33 8.88 7.61
C LEU A 155 -19.45 7.53 6.91
N LEU A 156 -18.41 7.13 6.20
CA LEU A 156 -18.28 5.88 5.48
C LEU A 156 -17.03 5.16 5.99
N CYS A 157 -17.13 3.85 6.18
CA CYS A 157 -16.01 2.99 6.50
C CYS A 157 -15.80 1.98 5.38
N PHE A 158 -14.55 1.88 4.91
CA PHE A 158 -14.12 0.92 3.92
C PHE A 158 -13.07 -0.01 4.54
N ILE A 159 -13.21 -1.30 4.24
CA ILE A 159 -12.26 -2.34 4.61
C ILE A 159 -11.85 -3.06 3.33
N ASP A 160 -10.54 -3.08 3.05
CA ASP A 160 -9.97 -3.68 1.84
C ASP A 160 -10.61 -3.17 0.54
N GLY A 161 -10.92 -1.87 0.51
CA GLY A 161 -11.53 -1.18 -0.63
C GLY A 161 -13.05 -1.34 -0.74
N ALA A 162 -13.68 -2.19 0.07
CA ALA A 162 -15.13 -2.35 0.08
C ALA A 162 -15.77 -1.51 1.20
N GLU A 163 -16.82 -0.75 0.87
CA GLU A 163 -17.66 -0.09 1.87
C GLU A 163 -18.34 -1.15 2.75
N VAL A 164 -18.15 -1.06 4.07
CA VAL A 164 -18.71 -2.03 5.04
C VAL A 164 -19.85 -1.45 5.85
N GLU A 165 -19.81 -0.16 6.15
CA GLU A 165 -20.79 0.50 7.00
C GLU A 165 -20.77 2.01 6.78
N ASP A 166 -21.95 2.62 6.89
CA ASP A 166 -22.14 4.06 6.95
C ASP A 166 -22.76 4.48 8.29
N ALA A 167 -22.46 5.70 8.71
CA ALA A 167 -23.15 6.32 9.84
C ALA A 167 -23.59 7.72 9.50
N ARG A 168 -24.82 8.03 9.89
CA ARG A 168 -25.37 9.37 9.83
C ARG A 168 -25.47 9.94 11.23
N PRO A 169 -24.60 10.88 11.61
CA PRO A 169 -24.77 11.66 12.82
C PRO A 169 -26.16 12.32 12.85
N GLU A 170 -26.81 12.36 14.03
CA GLU A 170 -28.09 13.06 14.19
C GLU A 170 -27.97 14.57 13.94
N THR A 171 -26.76 15.11 14.14
CA THR A 171 -26.39 16.50 13.91
C THR A 171 -25.09 16.57 13.13
N ALA A 172 -24.95 17.56 12.24
CA ALA A 172 -23.74 17.73 11.44
C ALA A 172 -22.50 17.85 12.33
N LEU A 173 -21.42 17.16 11.96
CA LEU A 173 -20.21 17.14 12.78
C LEU A 173 -19.53 18.52 12.72
N PRO A 174 -19.25 19.15 13.87
CA PRO A 174 -18.60 20.45 13.87
C PRO A 174 -17.18 20.35 13.30
N THR A 175 -16.74 21.39 12.61
CA THR A 175 -15.34 21.54 12.17
C THR A 175 -14.42 21.58 13.40
N VAL A 176 -13.67 20.49 13.61
CA VAL A 176 -12.71 20.34 14.71
C VAL A 176 -11.29 20.35 14.16
N VAL A 177 -10.49 21.33 14.55
CA VAL A 177 -9.03 21.27 14.43
C VAL A 177 -8.50 20.80 15.78
N PRO A 178 -7.87 19.62 15.87
CA PRO A 178 -7.32 19.10 17.12
C PRO A 178 -6.41 20.09 17.87
N GLU A 179 -6.61 20.21 19.18
CA GLU A 179 -5.80 21.09 20.04
C GLU A 179 -4.39 20.56 20.27
N LEU A 180 -4.27 19.24 20.37
CA LEU A 180 -3.00 18.56 20.53
C LEU A 180 -2.55 17.95 19.20
N ALA A 181 -1.26 17.67 19.11
CA ALA A 181 -0.69 16.94 17.98
C ALA A 181 -1.30 15.53 17.90
N MET A 182 -1.52 15.06 16.68
CA MET A 182 -1.94 13.68 16.44
C MET A 182 -0.77 12.73 16.75
N LEU A 183 -1.01 11.70 17.55
CA LEU A 183 -0.06 10.63 17.86
C LEU A 183 -0.50 9.36 17.14
N VAL A 184 0.44 8.60 16.59
CA VAL A 184 0.17 7.28 15.98
C VAL A 184 0.35 6.20 17.03
N GLY A 185 -0.59 5.25 17.10
CA GLY A 185 -0.55 4.11 18.03
C GLY A 185 -0.96 4.44 19.48
N ARG A 186 -1.37 5.67 19.78
CA ARG A 186 -1.84 6.14 21.10
C ARG A 186 -2.49 7.53 20.98
N ASP A 187 -2.94 8.08 22.11
CA ASP A 187 -3.27 9.49 22.27
C ASP A 187 -2.57 10.10 23.52
N HIS A 188 -3.04 11.23 24.03
CA HIS A 188 -2.47 11.96 25.18
C HIS A 188 -3.16 11.63 26.51
N THR A 189 -4.04 10.62 26.58
CA THR A 189 -4.73 10.24 27.82
C THR A 189 -3.81 9.55 28.84
N ASP A 190 -2.58 9.22 28.45
CA ASP A 190 -1.59 8.44 29.23
C ASP A 190 -2.11 7.06 29.69
N ASP A 191 -3.22 6.58 29.10
CA ASP A 191 -3.81 5.28 29.36
C ASP A 191 -3.09 4.19 28.54
N PRO A 192 -2.31 3.29 29.16
CA PRO A 192 -1.59 2.25 28.43
C PRO A 192 -2.53 1.26 27.76
N ASP A 193 -3.76 1.09 28.24
CA ASP A 193 -4.76 0.19 27.65
C ASP A 193 -5.39 0.77 26.38
N GLN A 194 -5.05 2.02 26.02
CA GLN A 194 -5.42 2.65 24.76
C GLN A 194 -4.28 2.67 23.74
N ALA A 195 -3.09 2.20 24.09
CA ALA A 195 -2.02 2.02 23.11
C ALA A 195 -2.38 0.88 22.15
N PHE A 196 -2.13 1.09 20.85
CA PHE A 196 -2.50 0.10 19.83
C PHE A 196 -1.69 -1.19 19.94
N ASP A 197 -2.40 -2.31 20.10
CA ASP A 197 -1.87 -3.68 20.10
C ASP A 197 -1.94 -4.31 18.71
N GLY A 198 -0.98 -3.97 17.85
CA GLY A 198 -0.84 -4.50 16.49
C GLY A 198 0.27 -3.82 15.69
N GLU A 199 0.29 -4.07 14.38
CA GLU A 199 1.16 -3.36 13.44
C GLU A 199 0.34 -2.34 12.64
N ILE A 200 0.90 -1.15 12.38
CA ILE A 200 0.28 -0.09 11.58
C ILE A 200 1.27 0.33 10.49
N ALA A 201 0.80 0.51 9.26
CA ALA A 201 1.56 1.05 8.13
C ALA A 201 0.75 2.10 7.37
N LEU A 202 1.44 2.98 6.65
CA LEU A 202 0.87 3.97 5.72
C LEU A 202 -0.29 4.80 6.31
N VAL A 203 -0.09 5.38 7.49
CA VAL A 203 -1.10 6.26 8.10
C VAL A 203 -1.20 7.57 7.32
N ARG A 204 -2.39 7.91 6.85
CA ARG A 204 -2.69 9.16 6.12
C ARG A 204 -3.91 9.86 6.70
N LEU A 205 -3.84 11.18 6.75
CA LEU A 205 -4.94 12.07 7.10
C LEU A 205 -5.17 13.04 5.95
N TRP A 206 -6.42 13.16 5.53
CA TRP A 206 -6.81 13.97 4.38
C TRP A 206 -7.66 15.14 4.86
N SER A 207 -7.38 16.34 4.36
CA SER A 207 -8.22 17.54 4.59
C SER A 207 -9.48 17.55 3.72
N CYS A 208 -9.56 16.64 2.75
CA CYS A 208 -10.66 16.46 1.82
C CYS A 208 -11.28 15.07 1.96
N VAL A 209 -12.46 14.92 1.39
CA VAL A 209 -13.14 13.63 1.27
C VAL A 209 -12.45 12.79 0.19
N LEU A 210 -12.20 11.51 0.48
CA LEU A 210 -11.70 10.57 -0.52
C LEU A 210 -12.86 10.02 -1.37
N PRO A 211 -12.77 10.06 -2.72
CA PRO A 211 -13.69 9.34 -3.60
C PRO A 211 -13.51 7.82 -3.51
N ASP A 212 -14.59 7.08 -3.69
CA ASP A 212 -14.62 5.61 -3.63
C ASP A 212 -13.58 4.98 -4.59
N GLU A 213 -13.44 5.51 -5.81
CA GLU A 213 -12.49 4.96 -6.78
C GLU A 213 -11.02 5.08 -6.32
N VAL A 214 -10.71 6.14 -5.56
CA VAL A 214 -9.37 6.34 -4.97
C VAL A 214 -9.13 5.32 -3.86
N ILE A 215 -10.15 5.07 -3.03
CA ILE A 215 -10.08 4.09 -1.94
C ILE A 215 -9.89 2.68 -2.51
N GLU A 216 -10.68 2.29 -3.51
CA GLU A 216 -10.57 1.01 -4.21
C GLU A 216 -9.19 0.86 -4.88
N SER A 217 -8.71 1.91 -5.55
CA SER A 217 -7.39 1.91 -6.19
C SER A 217 -6.26 1.76 -5.18
N HIS A 218 -6.33 2.45 -4.03
CA HIS A 218 -5.36 2.30 -2.95
C HIS A 218 -5.34 0.86 -2.45
N ALA A 219 -6.50 0.29 -2.14
CA ALA A 219 -6.63 -1.10 -1.69
C ALA A 219 -6.04 -2.10 -2.71
N ALA A 220 -6.36 -1.94 -3.99
CA ALA A 220 -5.90 -2.82 -5.06
C ALA A 220 -4.40 -2.69 -5.36
N GLY A 221 -3.88 -1.47 -5.37
CA GLY A 221 -2.47 -1.17 -5.62
C GLY A 221 -1.57 -1.74 -4.53
N THR A 222 -2.04 -1.75 -3.28
CA THR A 222 -1.27 -2.26 -2.13
C THR A 222 -1.50 -3.74 -1.84
N ASN A 223 -2.62 -4.35 -2.26
CA ASN A 223 -2.80 -5.81 -2.28
C ASN A 223 -1.81 -6.53 -3.21
N ARG A 224 -1.13 -5.83 -4.13
CA ARG A 224 0.03 -6.36 -4.87
C ARG A 224 1.35 -6.23 -4.13
N ILE A 225 1.45 -5.30 -3.19
CA ILE A 225 2.70 -4.94 -2.50
C ILE A 225 2.85 -5.75 -1.21
N TYR A 226 1.79 -5.91 -0.40
CA TYR A 226 1.90 -6.49 0.95
C TYR A 226 1.93 -8.04 1.04
N PRO A 227 1.21 -8.81 0.21
CA PRO A 227 1.42 -10.26 0.12
C PRO A 227 2.81 -10.62 -0.43
N ALA A 228 3.38 -9.78 -1.31
CA ALA A 228 4.69 -9.98 -1.93
C ALA A 228 5.87 -9.51 -1.05
N LEU A 229 5.61 -8.72 0.00
CA LEU A 229 6.63 -8.18 0.91
C LEU A 229 7.32 -9.23 1.81
N SER A 230 6.94 -10.52 1.74
CA SER A 230 7.76 -11.58 2.35
C SER A 230 8.96 -12.00 1.48
N GLU A 231 8.93 -11.72 0.16
CA GLU A 231 10.00 -12.12 -0.79
C GLU A 231 10.68 -10.92 -1.50
N ASP A 232 9.98 -9.81 -1.71
CA ASP A 232 10.44 -8.66 -2.53
C ASP A 232 11.11 -7.50 -1.76
N VAL A 233 11.61 -7.73 -0.54
CA VAL A 233 12.28 -6.73 0.33
C VAL A 233 13.65 -6.24 -0.20
N ARG A 234 13.89 -6.24 -1.52
CA ARG A 234 15.12 -5.69 -2.14
C ARG A 234 14.92 -4.52 -3.11
N ASN A 235 13.70 -4.17 -3.53
CA ASN A 235 13.53 -3.20 -4.63
C ASN A 235 12.67 -1.98 -4.27
N ALA A 236 13.27 -0.98 -3.61
CA ALA A 236 12.72 0.37 -3.42
C ALA A 236 12.31 1.08 -4.73
N ALA A 237 12.89 0.67 -5.86
CA ALA A 237 12.64 1.23 -7.19
C ALA A 237 11.29 0.83 -7.83
N ALA A 238 10.57 -0.15 -7.26
CA ALA A 238 9.22 -0.51 -7.69
C ALA A 238 8.17 0.43 -7.08
N LEU A 239 8.36 0.79 -5.80
CA LEU A 239 7.52 1.73 -5.08
C LEU A 239 7.59 3.14 -5.70
N GLU A 240 8.81 3.63 -5.96
CA GLU A 240 9.05 4.95 -6.56
C GLU A 240 8.50 5.08 -8.00
N ARG A 241 8.40 3.97 -8.74
CA ARG A 241 7.82 3.97 -10.10
C ARG A 241 6.31 4.11 -10.09
N GLU A 242 5.65 3.53 -9.10
CA GLU A 242 4.20 3.57 -9.00
C GLU A 242 3.71 4.89 -8.40
N GLU A 243 4.43 5.46 -7.43
CA GLU A 243 4.17 6.82 -6.92
C GLU A 243 4.27 7.87 -8.04
N ARG A 244 5.29 7.76 -8.90
CA ARG A 244 5.41 8.64 -10.08
C ARG A 244 4.27 8.46 -11.09
N ARG A 245 3.62 7.29 -11.14
CA ARG A 245 2.46 7.04 -12.01
C ARG A 245 1.23 7.76 -11.46
N ILE A 246 0.98 7.63 -10.17
CA ILE A 246 -0.14 8.28 -9.46
C ILE A 246 -0.01 9.81 -9.52
N ASP A 247 1.20 10.35 -9.33
CA ASP A 247 1.47 11.79 -9.47
C ASP A 247 1.34 12.30 -10.92
N ALA A 248 1.68 11.47 -11.92
CA ALA A 248 1.59 11.83 -13.34
C ALA A 248 0.14 11.88 -13.86
N ASP A 249 -0.78 11.16 -13.22
CA ASP A 249 -2.22 11.14 -13.58
C ASP A 249 -2.99 12.40 -13.10
N GLY A 250 -2.30 13.38 -12.50
CA GLY A 250 -2.82 14.74 -12.31
C GLY A 250 -3.84 14.90 -11.17
N LEU A 251 -3.99 13.91 -10.29
CA LEU A 251 -4.85 13.99 -9.09
C LEU A 251 -4.17 14.81 -7.97
N ALA A 252 -4.00 16.11 -8.20
CA ALA A 252 -3.41 17.03 -7.24
C ALA A 252 -4.39 17.33 -6.09
N TYR A 253 -4.35 16.55 -5.02
CA TYR A 253 -4.99 16.90 -3.73
C TYR A 253 -3.95 17.44 -2.74
N ASP A 254 -4.36 18.42 -1.92
CA ASP A 254 -3.53 19.05 -0.89
C ASP A 254 -3.33 18.11 0.32
N ALA A 255 -2.61 17.02 0.08
CA ALA A 255 -2.34 15.98 1.05
C ALA A 255 -1.01 16.26 1.76
N LYS A 256 -1.04 16.47 3.08
CA LYS A 256 0.18 16.44 3.89
C LYS A 256 0.64 14.99 4.01
N HIS A 257 1.61 14.63 3.19
CA HIS A 257 2.25 13.32 3.24
C HIS A 257 3.15 13.25 4.49
N LEU A 258 2.79 12.41 5.46
CA LEU A 258 3.64 12.05 6.58
C LEU A 258 3.94 10.54 6.46
N ILE A 259 4.90 10.19 5.62
CA ILE A 259 5.28 8.80 5.39
C ILE A 259 6.26 8.39 6.49
N TYR A 260 5.81 7.53 7.41
CA TYR A 260 6.69 6.74 8.27
C TYR A 260 6.74 5.30 7.75
N HIS A 261 7.91 4.86 7.29
CA HIS A 261 8.19 3.45 7.03
C HIS A 261 8.94 2.86 8.22
N PHE A 262 8.35 1.88 8.91
CA PHE A 262 9.07 1.07 9.89
C PHE A 262 8.91 -0.41 9.54
N HIS A 263 10.00 -1.04 9.10
CA HIS A 263 10.14 -2.50 9.03
C HIS A 263 11.53 -2.90 9.53
N HIS A 264 11.62 -3.53 10.70
CA HIS A 264 12.82 -4.27 11.10
C HIS A 264 12.47 -5.54 11.88
N THR A 265 12.61 -6.70 11.22
CA THR A 265 13.01 -7.94 11.88
C THR A 265 14.50 -7.84 12.21
N TRP A 266 14.87 -7.99 13.49
CA TRP A 266 16.24 -7.90 13.98
C TRP A 266 17.05 -9.18 13.72
N PRO A 267 18.20 -9.07 13.04
CA PRO A 267 19.41 -9.79 13.44
C PRO A 267 20.48 -8.80 13.94
N GLU A 268 21.21 -9.24 14.96
CA GLU A 268 22.45 -8.74 15.57
C GLU A 268 22.85 -7.24 15.43
N ARG A 269 23.10 -6.62 16.60
CA ARG A 269 23.44 -5.21 16.89
C ARG A 269 24.67 -4.61 16.18
N ALA A 270 25.29 -5.27 15.21
CA ALA A 270 26.55 -4.83 14.61
C ALA A 270 26.40 -3.97 13.34
N GLU A 271 25.26 -4.00 12.62
CA GLU A 271 25.17 -3.34 11.29
C GLU A 271 24.35 -2.03 11.23
N LEU A 272 23.69 -1.63 12.33
CA LEU A 272 22.82 -0.43 12.38
C LEU A 272 23.55 0.84 12.85
N ALA A 273 24.46 1.34 12.02
CA ALA A 273 25.14 2.62 12.21
C ALA A 273 25.18 3.48 10.93
N ARG A 274 24.02 3.75 10.30
CA ARG A 274 23.96 4.65 9.14
C ARG A 274 23.05 5.85 9.45
N ALA A 275 23.68 6.93 9.94
CA ALA A 275 23.09 8.25 10.16
C ALA A 275 22.52 8.88 8.86
N PRO A 276 21.58 9.85 8.94
CA PRO A 276 21.15 10.61 7.76
C PRO A 276 22.36 11.25 7.08
N VAL A 277 22.40 11.09 5.76
CA VAL A 277 23.54 11.48 4.94
C VAL A 277 23.26 12.79 4.21
N SER A 278 21.99 13.23 4.11
CA SER A 278 21.65 14.55 3.56
C SER A 278 20.41 15.17 4.19
N ILE A 279 20.34 16.51 4.18
CA ILE A 279 19.18 17.32 4.56
C ILE A 279 19.01 18.42 3.51
N ASP A 280 17.79 18.69 3.07
CA ASP A 280 17.49 19.87 2.24
C ASP A 280 16.25 20.62 2.76
N PHE A 281 16.23 21.94 2.56
CA PHE A 281 15.18 22.83 3.02
C PHE A 281 15.16 24.11 2.21
N TRP A 282 14.04 24.84 2.27
CA TRP A 282 13.94 26.17 1.69
C TRP A 282 13.97 27.23 2.78
N LEU A 283 14.72 28.30 2.56
CA LEU A 283 14.97 29.39 3.50
C LEU A 283 14.67 30.74 2.85
N CYS A 284 13.87 31.58 3.50
CA CYS A 284 13.67 32.98 3.14
C CYS A 284 14.10 33.87 4.30
N LEU A 285 15.08 34.74 4.10
CA LEU A 285 15.53 35.68 5.13
C LEU A 285 14.71 36.97 5.05
N SER A 286 14.27 37.53 6.18
CA SER A 286 13.64 38.85 6.18
C SER A 286 14.64 39.95 5.76
N ASP A 287 14.13 41.04 5.18
CA ASP A 287 14.95 42.22 4.86
C ASP A 287 15.54 42.89 6.11
N ALA A 288 14.85 42.74 7.26
CA ALA A 288 15.24 43.29 8.55
C ALA A 288 16.26 42.44 9.33
N SER A 289 16.75 41.33 8.74
CA SER A 289 17.57 40.36 9.46
C SER A 289 18.89 40.93 9.97
N ALA A 290 18.97 41.05 11.29
CA ALA A 290 20.17 41.36 12.05
C ALA A 290 21.01 40.10 12.36
N GLY A 291 20.72 38.97 11.69
CA GLY A 291 21.31 37.65 11.95
C GLY A 291 20.71 36.96 13.18
N GLY A 292 20.63 35.62 13.12
CA GLY A 292 20.00 34.84 14.16
C GLY A 292 20.26 33.33 14.06
N THR A 293 19.93 32.59 15.12
CA THR A 293 20.12 31.13 15.19
C THR A 293 18.79 30.42 14.98
N VAL A 294 18.72 29.51 14.01
CA VAL A 294 17.52 28.76 13.60
C VAL A 294 17.26 27.55 14.52
N CYS A 295 18.32 26.94 15.05
CA CYS A 295 18.23 25.77 15.93
C CYS A 295 19.24 25.91 17.09
N SER A 296 18.75 26.06 18.31
CA SER A 296 19.56 26.04 19.53
C SER A 296 18.78 25.29 20.61
N SER A 297 19.08 24.00 20.79
CA SER A 297 18.99 23.42 22.13
C SER A 297 20.36 23.60 22.81
N ALA A 298 20.39 23.69 24.15
CA ALA A 298 21.65 23.53 24.88
C ALA A 298 22.37 22.28 24.32
N PRO A 299 23.69 22.30 24.11
CA PRO A 299 24.38 21.37 23.22
C PRO A 299 24.24 19.93 23.72
N ALA A 300 23.14 19.29 23.33
CA ALA A 300 22.93 17.86 23.43
C ALA A 300 23.61 17.24 22.22
N ALA A 301 24.32 16.15 22.45
CA ALA A 301 25.05 15.45 21.43
C ALA A 301 24.15 15.05 20.24
N GLY A 302 24.59 15.34 19.00
CA GLY A 302 23.88 15.02 17.76
C GLY A 302 23.02 16.15 17.16
N SER A 303 23.15 17.40 17.64
CA SER A 303 22.39 18.54 17.09
C SER A 303 23.04 19.17 15.85
N ILE A 304 22.20 19.68 14.95
CA ILE A 304 22.58 20.56 13.84
C ILE A 304 22.10 21.97 14.16
N VAL A 305 23.03 22.91 14.24
CA VAL A 305 22.76 24.33 14.50
C VAL A 305 22.94 25.08 13.20
N VAL A 306 21.87 25.68 12.68
CA VAL A 306 21.93 26.60 11.55
C VAL A 306 21.94 28.04 12.07
N GLN A 307 22.99 28.80 11.79
CA GLN A 307 23.15 30.21 12.13
C GLN A 307 23.20 31.06 10.86
N VAL A 308 22.39 32.11 10.80
CA VAL A 308 22.47 33.11 9.73
C VAL A 308 23.32 34.27 10.22
N LEU A 309 24.49 34.47 9.62
CA LEU A 309 25.44 35.49 10.03
C LEU A 309 25.04 36.88 9.50
N PRO A 310 24.90 37.90 10.38
CA PRO A 310 24.31 39.21 10.04
C PRO A 310 25.02 39.95 8.90
N LYS A 311 26.35 39.95 8.90
CA LYS A 311 27.16 40.84 8.05
C LYS A 311 27.36 40.37 6.61
N ALA A 312 26.91 39.16 6.26
CA ALA A 312 27.16 38.58 4.94
C ALA A 312 26.02 37.71 4.37
N ALA A 313 24.88 37.61 5.07
CA ALA A 313 23.80 36.66 4.73
C ALA A 313 24.32 35.23 4.47
N ARG A 314 25.39 34.86 5.18
CA ARG A 314 26.01 33.54 5.11
C ARG A 314 25.32 32.63 6.11
N VAL A 315 25.12 31.40 5.71
CA VAL A 315 24.65 30.35 6.61
C VAL A 315 25.88 29.66 7.18
N ARG A 316 26.08 29.78 8.49
CA ARG A 316 27.01 28.97 9.27
C ARG A 316 26.24 27.77 9.82
N LEU A 317 26.83 26.60 9.74
CA LEU A 317 26.26 25.35 10.22
C LEU A 317 27.25 24.71 11.17
N THR A 318 26.80 24.44 12.39
CA THR A 318 27.58 23.73 13.38
C THR A 318 26.93 22.38 13.66
N TRP A 319 27.63 21.29 13.32
CA TRP A 319 27.21 19.93 13.69
C TRP A 319 27.93 19.51 14.96
N HIS A 320 27.20 19.15 16.01
CA HIS A 320 27.76 18.63 17.26
C HIS A 320 27.75 17.10 17.26
N ALA A 321 28.88 16.44 16.98
CA ALA A 321 28.94 14.99 16.96
C ALA A 321 28.99 14.39 18.38
N CYS A 322 28.27 13.30 18.62
CA CYS A 322 28.29 12.60 19.91
C CYS A 322 29.62 11.85 20.10
N SER A 323 30.44 12.25 21.08
CA SER A 323 31.58 11.42 21.53
C SER A 323 31.15 10.57 22.71
N ARG A 324 31.17 9.23 22.56
CA ARG A 324 31.17 8.27 23.68
C ARG A 324 32.54 8.23 24.37
N ALA A 325 33.08 9.37 24.80
CA ALA A 325 34.19 9.33 25.74
C ALA A 325 33.59 9.06 27.13
N SER A 326 33.79 7.85 27.63
CA SER A 326 33.47 7.44 28.99
C SER A 326 34.01 8.47 29.99
N ALA A 327 33.10 9.15 30.69
CA ALA A 327 33.43 9.82 31.94
C ALA A 327 33.80 8.74 32.98
N SER A 328 35.08 8.39 33.08
CA SER A 328 35.62 7.86 34.33
C SER A 328 35.84 9.05 35.26
N ALA A 329 35.15 9.03 36.40
CA ALA A 329 34.95 10.18 37.29
C ALA A 329 36.16 10.60 38.15
N ASP A 330 37.41 10.22 37.81
CA ASP A 330 38.55 10.34 38.73
C ASP A 330 39.69 11.26 38.24
N ALA A 331 39.37 12.45 37.73
CA ALA A 331 40.38 13.48 37.50
C ALA A 331 39.84 14.88 37.83
N GLU A 332 39.76 15.20 39.11
CA GLU A 332 39.68 16.59 39.56
C GLU A 332 40.99 17.31 39.21
N GLY A 333 40.93 18.32 38.35
CA GLY A 333 42.04 19.26 38.16
C GLY A 333 42.57 19.44 36.74
N ALA A 334 41.70 19.55 35.74
CA ALA A 334 42.04 20.26 34.50
C ALA A 334 40.77 20.80 33.85
N GLY A 335 40.72 22.08 33.52
CA GLY A 335 39.66 22.67 32.71
C GLY A 335 39.72 22.13 31.27
N GLY A 336 39.20 20.93 31.06
CA GLY A 336 39.09 20.29 29.75
C GLY A 336 37.79 20.68 29.07
N GLY A 337 37.86 21.53 28.05
CA GLY A 337 36.73 21.77 27.16
C GLY A 337 36.30 20.44 26.51
N MET A 338 35.03 20.08 26.64
CA MET A 338 34.46 18.92 25.98
C MET A 338 34.65 19.06 24.47
N GLY A 339 35.66 18.35 23.94
CA GLY A 339 36.00 18.31 22.52
C GLY A 339 34.96 17.52 21.73
N VAL A 340 33.76 18.08 21.59
CA VAL A 340 32.73 17.58 20.69
C VAL A 340 33.25 17.81 19.27
N PRO A 341 33.36 16.78 18.41
CA PRO A 341 33.75 16.99 17.02
C PRO A 341 32.74 17.93 16.36
N MET A 342 33.24 19.08 15.90
CA MET A 342 32.43 20.08 15.21
C MET A 342 32.79 20.11 13.74
N PHE A 343 31.78 20.00 12.89
CA PHE A 343 31.87 20.52 11.52
C PHE A 343 31.32 21.94 11.54
N ASP A 344 32.17 22.93 11.25
CA ASP A 344 31.76 24.31 10.99
C ASP A 344 31.79 24.53 9.48
N LEU A 345 30.61 24.55 8.85
CA LEU A 345 30.46 24.89 7.45
C LEU A 345 29.87 26.29 7.33
N THR A 346 30.66 27.22 6.79
CA THR A 346 30.14 28.51 6.33
C THR A 346 29.95 28.45 4.83
N LEU A 347 28.70 28.53 4.36
CA LEU A 347 28.40 28.59 2.93
C LEU A 347 28.98 29.88 2.34
N ALA A 348 29.74 29.76 1.26
CA ALA A 348 30.33 30.86 0.50
C ALA A 348 29.27 31.65 -0.26
N ALA A 349 28.21 30.99 -0.73
CA ALA A 349 27.07 31.65 -1.35
C ALA A 349 26.19 32.32 -0.28
N ALA A 350 25.91 33.60 -0.48
CA ALA A 350 24.95 34.32 0.35
C ALA A 350 23.52 33.86 0.02
N VAL A 351 22.71 33.65 1.05
CA VAL A 351 21.26 33.44 0.86
C VAL A 351 20.63 34.82 0.63
N PRO A 352 19.98 35.06 -0.52
CA PRO A 352 19.37 36.35 -0.80
C PRO A 352 18.28 36.68 0.22
N ARG A 353 18.28 37.92 0.74
CA ARG A 353 17.19 38.44 1.60
C ARG A 353 15.94 38.68 0.78
N GLY A 354 14.78 38.52 1.42
CA GLY A 354 13.46 38.67 0.82
C GLY A 354 13.11 37.62 -0.25
N ARG A 355 13.93 36.57 -0.40
CA ARG A 355 13.75 35.53 -1.42
C ARG A 355 13.93 34.14 -0.83
N TRP A 356 13.12 33.22 -1.30
CA TRP A 356 13.29 31.80 -1.03
C TRP A 356 14.54 31.29 -1.75
N ALA A 357 15.44 30.66 -0.99
CA ALA A 357 16.58 29.91 -1.50
C ALA A 357 16.47 28.45 -1.03
N HIS A 358 16.79 27.51 -1.91
CA HIS A 358 16.96 26.12 -1.55
C HIS A 358 18.34 25.93 -0.91
N VAL A 359 18.41 25.28 0.24
CA VAL A 359 19.66 24.95 0.91
C VAL A 359 19.70 23.44 1.13
N ALA A 360 20.77 22.79 0.69
CA ALA A 360 20.98 21.36 0.94
C ALA A 360 22.37 21.10 1.52
N LEU A 361 22.44 20.11 2.41
CA LEU A 361 23.67 19.66 3.05
C LEU A 361 23.80 18.17 2.86
N VAL A 362 24.98 17.74 2.43
CA VAL A 362 25.27 16.36 2.07
C VAL A 362 26.57 15.95 2.73
N TYR A 363 26.51 14.97 3.63
CA TYR A 363 27.70 14.32 4.13
C TYR A 363 28.21 13.32 3.08
N SER A 364 29.27 13.68 2.37
CA SER A 364 29.87 12.82 1.35
C SER A 364 30.89 11.90 2.02
N ARG A 365 30.59 10.59 2.06
CA ARG A 365 31.51 9.59 2.65
C ARG A 365 32.82 9.48 1.89
N GLU A 366 32.77 9.60 0.57
CA GLU A 366 33.94 9.53 -0.30
C GLU A 366 34.95 10.66 -0.01
N ARG A 367 34.43 11.85 0.30
CA ARG A 367 35.23 13.06 0.57
C ARG A 367 35.49 13.32 2.05
N ASP A 368 34.88 12.55 2.94
CA ASP A 368 34.88 12.76 4.40
C ASP A 368 34.58 14.23 4.77
N ALA A 369 33.55 14.79 4.13
CA ALA A 369 33.23 16.21 4.18
C ALA A 369 31.72 16.47 4.10
N ILE A 370 31.27 17.58 4.69
CA ILE A 370 29.91 18.11 4.46
C ILE A 370 29.98 19.06 3.27
N LEU A 371 29.23 18.74 2.23
CA LEU A 371 29.01 19.57 1.05
C LEU A 371 27.74 20.40 1.28
N GLY A 372 27.83 21.71 1.07
CA GLY A 372 26.69 22.60 1.13
C GLY A 372 26.29 23.11 -0.25
N PHE A 373 24.99 23.23 -0.48
CA PHE A 373 24.42 23.72 -1.73
C PHE A 373 23.42 24.84 -1.45
N VAL A 374 23.40 25.85 -2.33
CA VAL A 374 22.38 26.91 -2.37
C VAL A 374 21.81 26.95 -3.79
N ASP A 375 20.50 26.85 -3.94
CA ASP A 375 19.77 26.83 -5.22
C ASP A 375 20.33 25.79 -6.20
N GLY A 376 20.70 24.62 -5.67
CA GLY A 376 21.24 23.52 -6.47
C GLY A 376 22.72 23.67 -6.82
N GLN A 377 23.35 24.80 -6.51
CA GLN A 377 24.76 25.06 -6.76
C GLN A 377 25.60 24.76 -5.53
N SER A 378 26.79 24.18 -5.72
CA SER A 378 27.73 23.95 -4.62
C SER A 378 28.14 25.29 -4.00
N ALA A 379 27.86 25.45 -2.72
CA ALA A 379 28.05 26.68 -1.96
C ALA A 379 29.16 26.56 -0.91
N GLY A 380 29.70 25.38 -0.64
CA GLY A 380 30.83 25.23 0.27
C GLY A 380 31.13 23.77 0.59
N GLU A 381 32.31 23.53 1.14
CA GLU A 381 32.74 22.22 1.63
C GLU A 381 33.44 22.42 2.98
N ALA A 382 33.02 21.65 3.99
CA ALA A 382 33.68 21.58 5.27
C ALA A 382 34.32 20.21 5.40
N ARG A 383 35.65 20.18 5.23
CA ARG A 383 36.45 18.99 5.50
C ARG A 383 36.68 18.82 6.98
N ARG A 384 36.84 17.58 7.38
CA ARG A 384 37.22 17.20 8.74
C ARG A 384 38.54 17.86 9.15
N VAL A 385 38.59 18.33 10.40
CA VAL A 385 39.86 18.76 11.01
C VAL A 385 40.69 17.51 11.31
N ALA A 386 41.92 17.45 10.79
CA ALA A 386 42.81 16.31 10.96
C ALA A 386 43.02 15.97 12.45
N GLY A 387 42.83 14.70 12.83
CA GLY A 387 43.09 14.20 14.19
C GLY A 387 41.86 13.80 15.01
N MET A 388 40.62 14.09 14.57
CA MET A 388 39.41 13.63 15.26
C MET A 388 38.88 12.33 14.66
N GLY A 389 39.14 11.18 15.29
CA GLY A 389 38.57 9.87 14.90
C GLY A 389 37.04 9.85 15.02
N LEU A 390 36.37 9.16 14.10
CA LEU A 390 34.91 9.00 14.12
C LEU A 390 34.73 7.59 14.66
N GLU A 391 34.26 7.47 15.90
CA GLU A 391 33.28 6.41 16.09
C GLU A 391 32.10 6.72 15.15
N PRO A 392 31.45 5.70 14.59
CA PRO A 392 30.31 5.90 13.70
C PRO A 392 29.35 6.92 14.32
N LEU A 393 29.02 7.97 13.55
CA LEU A 393 28.09 9.03 13.95
C LEU A 393 26.87 8.40 14.61
N ALA A 394 26.84 8.40 15.94
CA ALA A 394 25.69 7.93 16.68
C ALA A 394 24.56 8.92 16.37
N LEU A 395 23.41 8.38 15.94
CA LEU A 395 22.20 9.17 15.76
C LEU A 395 21.98 10.05 17.00
N PRO A 396 21.53 11.31 16.84
CA PRO A 396 21.06 12.08 17.98
C PRO A 396 20.09 11.22 18.80
N GLN A 397 20.42 10.99 20.07
CA GLN A 397 19.55 10.24 20.99
C GLN A 397 18.49 11.16 21.65
N GLY A 398 18.47 12.44 21.28
CA GLY A 398 17.46 13.41 21.69
C GLY A 398 16.64 13.92 20.49
N PRO A 399 15.43 14.47 20.74
CA PRO A 399 14.61 15.07 19.69
C PRO A 399 15.35 16.24 19.03
N MET A 400 15.33 16.30 17.70
CA MET A 400 15.71 17.52 16.99
C MET A 400 14.61 18.55 17.20
N CYS A 401 14.84 19.52 18.07
CA CYS A 401 13.91 20.62 18.27
C CYS A 401 14.09 21.67 17.17
N TYR A 402 12.98 22.03 16.54
CA TYR A 402 12.91 23.11 15.57
C TYR A 402 12.27 24.34 16.23
N ALA A 403 13.00 25.46 16.27
CA ALA A 403 12.53 26.75 16.78
C ALA A 403 11.71 26.68 18.09
N GLN A 404 12.23 26.02 19.14
CA GLN A 404 11.65 26.11 20.48
C GLN A 404 12.18 27.35 21.23
N ASP A 405 11.30 27.93 22.06
CA ASP A 405 11.52 28.97 23.09
C ASP A 405 12.57 28.58 24.16
N ALA A 406 13.75 28.12 23.76
CA ALA A 406 14.86 27.97 24.68
C ALA A 406 15.54 29.33 24.84
N ARG A 407 15.13 30.11 25.86
CA ARG A 407 15.99 31.19 26.35
C ARG A 407 17.36 30.57 26.65
N PRO A 408 18.47 31.00 26.01
CA PRO A 408 19.78 30.62 26.48
C PRO A 408 19.92 31.27 27.85
N VAL A 409 20.01 30.47 28.91
CA VAL A 409 20.36 30.96 30.24
C VAL A 409 21.77 31.57 30.13
N GLY A 410 21.84 32.90 30.01
CA GLY A 410 23.08 33.68 30.13
C GLY A 410 23.64 34.38 28.88
N ALA A 411 23.15 34.15 27.66
CA ALA A 411 23.74 34.77 26.47
C ALA A 411 23.06 36.10 26.10
N ARG A 412 23.61 37.22 26.59
CA ARG A 412 23.32 38.57 26.05
C ARG A 412 23.93 38.68 24.64
N GLY A 413 23.19 38.32 23.58
CA GLY A 413 23.60 38.63 22.20
C GLY A 413 23.19 37.67 21.09
N GLY A 414 22.45 36.59 21.35
CA GLY A 414 21.93 35.72 20.29
C GLY A 414 20.68 36.34 19.65
N GLY A 415 20.76 36.77 18.40
CA GLY A 415 19.59 37.20 17.61
C GLY A 415 18.65 36.02 17.32
N TRP A 416 17.35 36.29 17.33
CA TRP A 416 16.31 35.35 16.91
C TRP A 416 16.43 35.12 15.39
N PHE A 417 16.19 33.89 14.94
CA PHE A 417 15.97 33.67 13.52
C PHE A 417 14.64 34.31 13.13
N ASP A 418 14.70 35.27 12.21
CA ASP A 418 13.57 36.08 11.77
C ASP A 418 13.17 35.79 10.31
N GLY A 419 13.67 34.68 9.75
CA GLY A 419 13.29 34.19 8.42
C GLY A 419 12.16 33.15 8.46
N GLU A 420 11.73 32.73 7.27
CA GLU A 420 10.81 31.63 7.07
C GLU A 420 11.55 30.40 6.50
N LEU A 421 11.03 29.23 6.81
CA LEU A 421 11.56 27.95 6.36
C LEU A 421 10.42 27.06 5.90
N SER A 422 10.67 26.23 4.88
CA SER A 422 9.65 25.39 4.28
C SER A 422 10.26 24.11 3.70
N HIS A 423 9.45 23.05 3.62
CA HIS A 423 9.80 21.78 2.96
C HIS A 423 11.14 21.18 3.43
N VAL A 424 11.34 21.06 4.74
CA VAL A 424 12.52 20.40 5.31
C VAL A 424 12.41 18.88 5.08
N ARG A 425 13.42 18.27 4.45
CA ARG A 425 13.47 16.82 4.20
C ARG A 425 14.81 16.24 4.67
N PHE A 426 14.75 14.99 5.10
CA PHE A 426 15.91 14.22 5.55
C PHE A 426 16.07 12.99 4.68
N TRP A 427 17.31 12.68 4.32
CA TRP A 427 17.64 11.60 3.42
C TRP A 427 18.59 10.62 4.11
N ALA A 428 18.22 9.34 4.08
CA ALA A 428 19.07 8.24 4.54
C ALA A 428 20.24 7.96 3.59
N SER A 429 20.21 8.54 2.38
CA SER A 429 21.22 8.39 1.33
C SER A 429 21.87 9.73 0.98
N GLU A 430 23.07 9.65 0.39
CA GLU A 430 23.78 10.82 -0.13
C GLU A 430 23.06 11.37 -1.36
N LEU A 431 22.51 12.57 -1.28
CA LEU A 431 21.92 13.23 -2.44
C LEU A 431 23.02 13.60 -3.44
N ARG A 432 22.86 13.15 -4.68
CA ARG A 432 23.76 13.53 -5.78
C ARG A 432 23.49 14.99 -6.18
N PRO A 433 24.51 15.76 -6.61
CA PRO A 433 24.34 17.15 -7.04
C PRO A 433 23.21 17.37 -8.05
N ALA A 434 23.02 16.45 -9.01
CA ALA A 434 21.93 16.53 -9.99
C ALA A 434 20.53 16.46 -9.37
N ALA A 435 20.34 15.66 -8.31
CA ALA A 435 19.07 15.57 -7.58
C ALA A 435 18.78 16.85 -6.80
N ILE A 436 19.81 17.42 -6.17
CA ILE A 436 19.73 18.69 -5.43
C ILE A 436 19.37 19.85 -6.39
N ALA A 437 19.97 19.87 -7.58
CA ALA A 437 19.64 20.83 -8.63
C ALA A 437 18.19 20.68 -9.13
N ALA A 438 17.73 19.45 -9.33
CA ALA A 438 16.34 19.18 -9.71
C ALA A 438 15.34 19.64 -8.62
N HIS A 439 15.65 19.42 -7.34
CA HIS A 439 14.83 19.89 -6.22
C HIS A 439 14.74 21.43 -6.18
N ALA A 440 15.86 22.12 -6.44
CA ALA A 440 15.87 23.58 -6.53
C ALA A 440 15.01 24.09 -7.71
N GLN A 441 15.12 23.46 -8.88
CA GLN A 441 14.39 23.86 -10.09
C GLN A 441 12.87 23.61 -9.99
N GLY A 442 12.46 22.48 -9.40
CA GLY A 442 11.05 22.10 -9.30
C GLY A 442 10.18 23.12 -8.59
N ARG A 443 10.72 23.88 -7.63
CA ARG A 443 9.98 24.95 -6.94
C ARG A 443 10.12 26.32 -7.61
N ALA A 444 11.24 26.64 -8.26
CA ALA A 444 11.37 27.91 -8.99
C ALA A 444 10.27 28.05 -10.04
N ILE A 445 9.93 26.93 -10.71
CA ILE A 445 8.81 26.85 -11.66
C ILE A 445 7.46 27.08 -10.97
N ARG A 446 7.22 26.45 -9.80
CA ARG A 446 5.97 26.62 -9.03
C ARG A 446 5.83 28.02 -8.40
N ALA A 447 6.93 28.64 -7.97
CA ALA A 447 6.92 29.98 -7.37
C ALA A 447 6.69 31.07 -8.42
N ALA A 448 7.23 30.90 -9.63
CA ALA A 448 6.96 31.80 -10.76
C ALA A 448 5.47 31.81 -11.17
N GLN A 449 4.75 30.71 -10.93
CA GLN A 449 3.32 30.59 -11.19
C GLN A 449 2.43 31.27 -10.12
N LEU A 450 2.99 31.76 -9.00
CA LEU A 450 2.22 32.27 -7.85
C LEU A 450 2.33 33.79 -7.61
N VAL A 451 3.09 34.54 -8.41
CA VAL A 451 3.27 35.99 -8.23
C VAL A 451 2.27 36.77 -9.09
N LYS A 452 1.28 37.42 -8.46
CA LYS A 452 0.42 38.42 -9.12
C LYS A 452 1.22 39.70 -9.41
N PRO A 453 1.09 40.31 -10.60
CA PRO A 453 1.85 41.51 -10.95
C PRO A 453 1.17 42.75 -10.36
N ASN A 454 1.81 43.39 -9.39
CA ASN A 454 1.65 44.83 -9.16
C ASN A 454 2.96 45.44 -8.62
N ASP A 455 3.25 46.61 -9.18
CA ASP A 455 4.27 47.60 -8.82
C ASP A 455 5.74 47.34 -9.20
N ALA A 456 6.17 47.95 -10.32
CA ALA A 456 7.08 49.10 -10.28
C ALA A 456 7.31 49.66 -11.71
N ARG A 457 6.92 50.92 -11.93
CA ARG A 457 7.30 51.72 -13.10
C ARG A 457 8.63 52.42 -12.83
N VAL A 458 9.50 52.37 -13.84
CA VAL A 458 10.19 53.49 -14.53
C VAL A 458 11.57 53.01 -15.00
N ALA A 459 11.76 53.14 -16.32
CA ALA A 459 12.99 53.02 -17.11
C ALA A 459 13.25 51.71 -17.86
N VAL A 460 12.41 51.30 -18.84
CA VAL A 460 12.98 50.68 -20.07
C VAL A 460 12.12 50.84 -21.34
N ASP A 461 12.18 51.97 -22.04
CA ASP A 461 11.31 52.25 -23.21
C ASP A 461 11.67 51.51 -24.54
N CYS A 462 12.56 50.51 -24.51
CA CYS A 462 12.81 49.61 -25.65
C CYS A 462 12.75 48.11 -25.28
N ARG A 463 13.04 47.78 -24.02
CA ARG A 463 12.89 46.43 -23.48
C ARG A 463 11.45 46.19 -23.04
N GLU A 464 10.74 47.20 -22.55
CA GLU A 464 9.31 47.08 -22.19
C GLU A 464 8.44 46.80 -23.40
N ARG A 465 8.69 47.39 -24.59
CA ARG A 465 7.93 47.01 -25.80
C ARG A 465 8.14 45.55 -26.18
N ARG A 466 9.39 45.07 -26.19
CA ARG A 466 9.69 43.64 -26.44
C ARG A 466 9.13 42.72 -25.36
N LEU A 467 9.14 43.14 -24.10
CA LEU A 467 8.59 42.37 -22.98
C LEU A 467 7.06 42.39 -22.98
N VAL A 468 6.41 43.46 -23.41
CA VAL A 468 4.95 43.54 -23.60
C VAL A 468 4.53 42.69 -24.78
N GLU A 469 5.28 42.70 -25.89
CA GLU A 469 5.02 41.84 -27.06
C GLU A 469 5.25 40.35 -26.70
N GLN A 470 6.32 40.04 -25.97
CA GLN A 470 6.56 38.70 -25.42
C GLN A 470 5.54 38.30 -24.36
N ALA A 471 5.05 39.22 -23.53
CA ALA A 471 4.01 38.95 -22.54
C ALA A 471 2.63 38.78 -23.19
N GLN A 472 2.35 39.48 -24.29
CA GLN A 472 1.13 39.29 -25.08
C GLN A 472 1.16 37.94 -25.83
N LEU A 473 2.32 37.55 -26.38
CA LEU A 473 2.50 36.23 -26.97
C LEU A 473 2.41 35.12 -25.92
N ALA A 474 3.04 35.29 -24.76
CA ALA A 474 2.95 34.35 -23.64
C ALA A 474 1.52 34.23 -23.10
N ALA A 475 0.82 35.35 -22.91
CA ALA A 475 -0.60 35.33 -22.51
C ALA A 475 -1.50 34.66 -23.55
N SER A 476 -1.19 34.78 -24.85
CA SER A 476 -1.93 34.06 -25.90
C SER A 476 -1.63 32.57 -25.90
N ALA A 477 -0.38 32.17 -25.63
CA ALA A 477 0.02 30.77 -25.52
C ALA A 477 -0.55 30.11 -24.26
N ASP A 478 -0.61 30.83 -23.15
CA ASP A 478 -1.24 30.36 -21.91
C ASP A 478 -2.76 30.22 -22.09
N ALA A 479 -3.41 31.17 -22.78
CA ALA A 479 -4.84 31.07 -23.11
C ALA A 479 -5.15 29.89 -24.07
N GLU A 480 -4.25 29.61 -25.02
CA GLU A 480 -4.38 28.46 -25.91
C GLU A 480 -4.18 27.13 -25.17
N ALA A 481 -3.20 27.07 -24.25
CA ALA A 481 -2.98 25.91 -23.39
C ALA A 481 -4.16 25.65 -22.43
N GLU A 482 -4.77 26.70 -21.88
CA GLU A 482 -5.97 26.60 -21.05
C GLU A 482 -7.18 26.13 -21.87
N ALA A 483 -7.35 26.64 -23.09
CA ALA A 483 -8.40 26.19 -23.99
C ALA A 483 -8.22 24.71 -24.40
N ASP A 484 -7.00 24.25 -24.65
CA ASP A 484 -6.69 22.86 -24.94
C ASP A 484 -6.92 21.94 -23.73
N ALA A 485 -6.56 22.40 -22.53
CA ALA A 485 -6.87 21.67 -21.29
C ALA A 485 -8.38 21.50 -21.11
N ALA A 486 -9.16 22.58 -21.30
CA ALA A 486 -10.61 22.54 -21.22
C ALA A 486 -11.24 21.61 -22.30
N ARG A 487 -10.67 21.57 -23.52
CA ARG A 487 -11.11 20.63 -24.57
C ARG A 487 -10.88 19.17 -24.18
N ARG A 488 -9.72 18.86 -23.59
CA ARG A 488 -9.41 17.50 -23.10
C ARG A 488 -10.30 17.10 -21.94
N GLU A 489 -10.58 18.03 -21.02
CA GLU A 489 -11.48 17.78 -19.91
C GLU A 489 -12.91 17.52 -20.40
N LEU A 490 -13.40 18.30 -21.36
CA LEU A 490 -14.70 18.07 -22.00
C LEU A 490 -14.75 16.72 -22.73
N GLU A 491 -13.69 16.35 -23.46
CA GLU A 491 -13.61 15.06 -24.14
C GLU A 491 -13.63 13.89 -23.15
N MET A 492 -12.88 13.98 -22.04
CA MET A 492 -12.88 12.99 -20.96
C MET A 492 -14.25 12.90 -20.28
N ALA A 493 -14.92 14.04 -20.03
CA ALA A 493 -16.26 14.08 -19.47
C ALA A 493 -17.30 13.44 -20.41
N GLU A 494 -17.19 13.67 -21.72
CA GLU A 494 -18.03 13.01 -22.72
C GLU A 494 -17.79 11.50 -22.77
N GLN A 495 -16.52 11.06 -22.70
CA GLN A 495 -16.18 9.64 -22.66
C GLN A 495 -16.75 8.96 -21.41
N ARG A 496 -16.62 9.59 -20.23
CA ARG A 496 -17.23 9.11 -18.97
C ARG A 496 -18.74 8.99 -19.10
N ARG A 497 -19.41 10.02 -19.61
CA ARG A 497 -20.86 9.99 -19.83
C ARG A 497 -21.29 8.89 -20.79
N ARG A 498 -20.53 8.62 -21.87
CA ARG A 498 -20.82 7.52 -22.80
C ARG A 498 -20.63 6.16 -22.12
N HIS A 499 -19.59 6.02 -21.31
CA HIS A 499 -19.33 4.82 -20.52
C HIS A 499 -20.43 4.55 -19.48
N ASP A 500 -20.83 5.56 -18.72
CA ASP A 500 -21.91 5.46 -17.73
C ASP A 500 -23.24 5.06 -18.36
N GLU A 501 -23.60 5.64 -19.52
CA GLU A 501 -24.83 5.26 -20.22
C GLU A 501 -24.74 3.83 -20.76
N MET A 502 -23.57 3.41 -21.25
CA MET A 502 -23.34 2.02 -21.66
C MET A 502 -23.54 1.06 -20.47
N LEU A 503 -22.96 1.35 -19.30
CA LEU A 503 -23.16 0.55 -18.09
C LEU A 503 -24.63 0.52 -17.64
N ARG A 504 -25.32 1.66 -17.72
CA ARG A 504 -26.74 1.75 -17.37
C ARG A 504 -27.61 0.90 -18.30
N VAL A 505 -27.35 0.95 -19.61
CA VAL A 505 -28.03 0.11 -20.61
C VAL A 505 -27.71 -1.37 -20.35
N SER A 506 -26.45 -1.71 -20.09
CA SER A 506 -26.02 -3.08 -19.78
C SER A 506 -26.71 -3.64 -18.54
N LYS A 507 -26.78 -2.89 -17.43
CA LYS A 507 -27.48 -3.29 -16.20
C LYS A 507 -28.97 -3.56 -16.44
N ARG A 508 -29.66 -2.69 -17.20
CA ARG A 508 -31.07 -2.88 -17.55
C ARG A 508 -31.28 -4.14 -18.42
N GLN A 509 -30.43 -4.34 -19.41
CA GLN A 509 -30.52 -5.52 -20.28
C GLN A 509 -30.20 -6.82 -19.52
N ALA A 510 -29.22 -6.80 -18.62
CA ALA A 510 -28.89 -7.94 -17.78
C ALA A 510 -30.06 -8.33 -16.87
N ALA A 511 -30.73 -7.36 -16.24
CA ALA A 511 -31.92 -7.62 -15.43
C ALA A 511 -33.08 -8.20 -16.26
N GLY A 512 -33.33 -7.64 -17.46
CA GLY A 512 -34.33 -8.17 -18.38
C GLY A 512 -34.02 -9.59 -18.87
N ALA A 513 -32.75 -9.85 -19.19
CA ALA A 513 -32.26 -11.17 -19.58
C ALA A 513 -32.40 -12.16 -18.43
N GLN A 514 -32.08 -11.76 -17.19
CA GLN A 514 -32.14 -12.62 -16.01
C GLN A 514 -33.56 -13.15 -15.78
N VAL A 515 -34.58 -12.30 -15.90
CA VAL A 515 -35.99 -12.74 -15.77
C VAL A 515 -36.36 -13.74 -16.88
N LYS A 516 -35.99 -13.45 -18.14
CA LYS A 516 -36.32 -14.34 -19.26
C LYS A 516 -35.56 -15.66 -19.21
N VAL A 517 -34.28 -15.65 -18.89
CA VAL A 517 -33.45 -16.86 -18.74
C VAL A 517 -33.97 -17.70 -17.56
N ALA A 518 -34.25 -17.10 -16.41
CA ALA A 518 -34.79 -17.82 -15.26
C ALA A 518 -36.13 -18.50 -15.59
N SER A 519 -37.05 -17.78 -16.24
CA SER A 519 -38.33 -18.35 -16.69
C SER A 519 -38.14 -19.45 -17.73
N PHE A 520 -37.23 -19.25 -18.70
CA PHE A 520 -36.91 -20.26 -19.72
C PHE A 520 -36.31 -21.53 -19.13
N MET A 521 -35.46 -21.41 -18.10
CA MET A 521 -34.76 -22.54 -17.50
C MET A 521 -35.63 -23.38 -16.56
N VAL A 522 -36.86 -22.96 -16.22
CA VAL A 522 -37.78 -23.77 -15.41
C VAL A 522 -38.04 -25.12 -16.10
N GLY A 523 -37.66 -26.21 -15.43
CA GLY A 523 -37.81 -27.58 -15.93
C GLY A 523 -36.81 -27.99 -17.02
N LYS A 524 -35.88 -27.11 -17.41
CA LYS A 524 -34.82 -27.39 -18.39
C LYS A 524 -33.47 -27.48 -17.69
N GLN A 525 -32.59 -28.31 -18.22
CA GLN A 525 -31.23 -28.50 -17.70
C GLN A 525 -30.31 -28.95 -18.83
N VAL A 526 -29.04 -28.54 -18.76
CA VAL A 526 -27.98 -29.09 -19.61
C VAL A 526 -27.38 -30.27 -18.86
N ARG A 527 -27.46 -31.46 -19.45
CA ARG A 527 -27.01 -32.70 -18.82
C ARG A 527 -25.72 -33.19 -19.44
N PHE A 528 -24.86 -33.74 -18.60
CA PHE A 528 -23.65 -34.43 -19.02
C PHE A 528 -23.73 -35.89 -18.56
N ASP A 529 -23.09 -36.78 -19.31
CA ASP A 529 -22.99 -38.17 -18.90
C ASP A 529 -22.10 -38.27 -17.66
N ASP A 530 -22.71 -38.48 -16.49
CA ASP A 530 -21.99 -38.72 -15.24
C ASP A 530 -21.46 -40.18 -15.15
N SER A 531 -21.72 -41.00 -16.17
CA SER A 531 -21.31 -42.40 -16.24
C SER A 531 -19.83 -42.55 -16.61
N PHE A 532 -18.93 -42.15 -15.70
CA PHE A 532 -17.49 -42.46 -15.80
C PHE A 532 -17.20 -43.95 -15.51
N SER A 533 -18.15 -44.85 -15.75
CA SER A 533 -18.08 -46.27 -15.41
C SER A 533 -17.05 -47.03 -16.26
N GLN A 534 -16.75 -46.53 -17.47
CA GLN A 534 -15.70 -47.06 -18.34
C GLN A 534 -14.76 -45.95 -18.85
N PRO A 535 -13.44 -46.18 -18.91
CA PRO A 535 -12.47 -45.20 -19.41
C PRO A 535 -12.77 -44.67 -20.83
N ALA A 536 -13.32 -45.52 -21.72
CA ALA A 536 -13.67 -45.14 -23.08
C ALA A 536 -14.84 -44.16 -23.19
N HIS A 537 -15.64 -44.01 -22.13
CA HIS A 537 -16.78 -43.09 -22.07
C HIS A 537 -16.46 -41.77 -21.36
N VAL A 538 -15.26 -41.62 -20.81
CA VAL A 538 -14.91 -40.43 -20.03
C VAL A 538 -14.93 -39.15 -20.87
N SER A 539 -14.55 -39.22 -22.15
CA SER A 539 -14.65 -38.08 -23.07
C SER A 539 -16.10 -37.61 -23.31
N ARG A 540 -17.09 -38.50 -23.17
CA ARG A 540 -18.52 -38.15 -23.23
C ARG A 540 -18.99 -37.40 -21.99
N GLY A 541 -18.27 -37.55 -20.87
CA GLY A 541 -18.63 -36.93 -19.60
C GLY A 541 -18.49 -35.40 -19.55
N TRP A 542 -17.96 -34.79 -20.60
CA TRP A 542 -17.95 -33.34 -20.80
C TRP A 542 -18.30 -32.93 -22.24
N ASP A 543 -18.78 -33.87 -23.07
CA ASP A 543 -19.24 -33.58 -24.42
C ASP A 543 -20.72 -33.17 -24.38
N VAL A 544 -21.00 -31.92 -24.72
CA VAL A 544 -22.37 -31.40 -24.78
C VAL A 544 -23.19 -32.11 -25.85
N GLY A 545 -22.53 -32.62 -26.91
CA GLY A 545 -23.11 -33.34 -28.04
C GLY A 545 -23.21 -34.85 -27.86
N SER A 546 -22.97 -35.40 -26.66
CA SER A 546 -23.09 -36.85 -26.42
C SER A 546 -24.46 -37.36 -26.86
N THR A 547 -24.54 -38.51 -27.53
CA THR A 547 -25.75 -38.89 -28.30
C THR A 547 -27.03 -39.04 -27.48
N GLU A 548 -26.96 -39.34 -26.18
CA GLU A 548 -28.16 -39.48 -25.32
C GLU A 548 -28.75 -38.14 -24.85
N HIS A 549 -27.93 -37.07 -24.78
CA HIS A 549 -28.37 -35.76 -24.28
C HIS A 549 -28.15 -34.62 -25.29
N GLY A 550 -27.39 -34.85 -26.35
CA GLY A 550 -26.91 -33.83 -27.29
C GLY A 550 -28.03 -33.10 -28.01
N ALA A 551 -29.08 -33.80 -28.44
CA ALA A 551 -30.24 -33.15 -29.05
C ALA A 551 -30.98 -32.23 -28.06
N ALA A 552 -31.16 -32.66 -26.81
CA ALA A 552 -31.82 -31.88 -25.78
C ALA A 552 -30.96 -30.69 -25.34
N ASN A 553 -29.66 -30.91 -25.11
CA ASN A 553 -28.70 -29.86 -24.77
C ASN A 553 -28.60 -28.82 -25.89
N GLY A 554 -28.49 -29.26 -27.15
CA GLY A 554 -28.47 -28.37 -28.31
C GLY A 554 -29.73 -27.53 -28.44
N ALA A 555 -30.91 -28.10 -28.16
CA ALA A 555 -32.17 -27.35 -28.14
C ALA A 555 -32.22 -26.29 -27.02
N VAL A 556 -31.75 -26.64 -25.81
CA VAL A 556 -31.68 -25.70 -24.66
C VAL A 556 -30.68 -24.57 -24.95
N LEU A 557 -29.47 -24.91 -25.39
CA LEU A 557 -28.41 -23.94 -25.67
C LEU A 557 -28.74 -23.06 -26.87
N GLY A 558 -29.37 -23.61 -27.91
CA GLY A 558 -29.85 -22.84 -29.07
C GLY A 558 -30.90 -21.81 -28.67
N ALA A 559 -31.85 -22.19 -27.82
CA ALA A 559 -32.85 -21.25 -27.30
C ALA A 559 -32.25 -20.21 -26.35
N LEU A 560 -31.26 -20.56 -25.54
CA LEU A 560 -30.51 -19.60 -24.71
C LEU A 560 -29.73 -18.60 -25.58
N ALA A 561 -29.05 -19.06 -26.63
CA ALA A 561 -28.34 -18.19 -27.56
C ALA A 561 -29.30 -17.19 -28.23
N ALA A 562 -30.43 -17.66 -28.77
CA ALA A 562 -31.46 -16.81 -29.37
C ALA A 562 -32.10 -15.82 -28.36
N LEU A 563 -32.23 -16.21 -27.09
CA LEU A 563 -32.72 -15.34 -26.03
C LEU A 563 -31.69 -14.24 -25.72
N MET A 564 -30.41 -14.60 -25.59
CA MET A 564 -29.34 -13.65 -25.29
C MET A 564 -29.03 -12.69 -26.46
N GLU A 565 -29.41 -13.04 -27.69
CA GLU A 565 -29.38 -12.13 -28.84
C GLU A 565 -30.30 -10.91 -28.66
N GLN A 566 -31.39 -11.05 -27.91
CA GLN A 566 -32.31 -9.94 -27.58
C GLN A 566 -31.71 -8.93 -26.58
N PHE A 567 -30.59 -9.26 -25.95
CA PHE A 567 -29.94 -8.47 -24.91
C PHE A 567 -28.44 -8.26 -25.21
N PRO A 568 -28.09 -7.58 -26.31
CA PRO A 568 -26.72 -7.50 -26.81
C PRO A 568 -25.71 -6.90 -25.82
N ALA A 569 -26.16 -6.05 -24.90
CA ALA A 569 -25.33 -5.45 -23.85
C ALA A 569 -25.27 -6.28 -22.56
N ALA A 570 -25.87 -7.47 -22.51
CA ALA A 570 -25.71 -8.42 -21.41
C ALA A 570 -24.70 -9.52 -21.76
N ARG A 571 -23.90 -9.95 -20.78
CA ARG A 571 -23.06 -11.16 -20.85
C ARG A 571 -23.76 -12.31 -20.13
N LEU A 572 -23.38 -13.54 -20.45
CA LEU A 572 -23.90 -14.76 -19.82
C LEU A 572 -22.79 -15.44 -19.02
N GLU A 573 -22.95 -15.50 -17.70
CA GLU A 573 -22.12 -16.33 -16.84
C GLU A 573 -22.64 -17.78 -16.87
N ILE A 574 -21.78 -18.70 -17.28
CA ILE A 574 -22.01 -20.15 -17.29
C ILE A 574 -21.32 -20.70 -16.03
N HIS A 575 -22.12 -21.07 -15.03
CA HIS A 575 -21.63 -21.65 -13.79
C HIS A 575 -21.90 -23.15 -13.74
N VAL A 576 -20.86 -23.95 -13.97
CA VAL A 576 -20.95 -25.42 -13.85
C VAL A 576 -20.58 -25.87 -12.45
N LYS A 577 -21.50 -26.58 -11.80
CA LYS A 577 -21.28 -27.27 -10.54
C LYS A 577 -21.18 -28.76 -10.83
N VAL A 578 -20.19 -29.43 -10.27
CA VAL A 578 -20.08 -30.89 -10.34
C VAL A 578 -20.25 -31.46 -8.95
N GLY A 579 -21.24 -32.34 -8.81
CA GLY A 579 -21.59 -32.98 -7.56
C GLY A 579 -20.49 -33.91 -7.05
N SER A 580 -20.49 -34.19 -5.74
CA SER A 580 -19.73 -35.32 -5.21
C SER A 580 -20.25 -36.64 -5.80
N PHE A 581 -19.36 -37.56 -6.16
CA PHE A 581 -19.68 -38.85 -6.79
C PHE A 581 -20.32 -39.88 -5.82
N GLY A 582 -21.20 -39.45 -4.93
CA GLY A 582 -21.76 -40.26 -3.83
C GLY A 582 -20.89 -40.16 -2.57
N GLY A 583 -21.53 -40.05 -1.40
CA GLY A 583 -20.95 -39.65 -0.11
C GLY A 583 -19.97 -40.62 0.57
N GLY A 584 -19.13 -41.33 -0.19
CA GLY A 584 -18.04 -42.16 0.32
C GLY A 584 -16.66 -41.53 0.12
N ASP A 585 -15.62 -42.25 0.57
CA ASP A 585 -14.22 -41.92 0.28
C ASP A 585 -14.00 -41.81 -1.23
N LEU A 586 -13.89 -40.57 -1.73
CA LEU A 586 -13.77 -40.25 -3.15
C LEU A 586 -12.56 -40.92 -3.82
N SER A 587 -11.51 -41.24 -3.05
CA SER A 587 -10.33 -41.94 -3.56
C SER A 587 -10.61 -43.40 -3.97
N ARG A 588 -11.67 -44.00 -3.42
CA ARG A 588 -12.13 -45.35 -3.76
C ARG A 588 -13.23 -45.35 -4.82
N ASN A 589 -13.65 -44.16 -5.27
CA ASN A 589 -14.70 -44.05 -6.24
C ASN A 589 -14.20 -44.44 -7.65
N ARG A 590 -14.78 -45.49 -8.22
CA ARG A 590 -14.40 -45.99 -9.56
C ARG A 590 -14.57 -44.92 -10.65
N ALA A 591 -15.59 -44.07 -10.54
CA ALA A 591 -15.84 -42.98 -11.50
C ALA A 591 -14.71 -41.95 -11.47
N VAL A 592 -14.29 -41.53 -10.26
CA VAL A 592 -13.18 -40.59 -10.08
C VAL A 592 -11.87 -41.19 -10.57
N ASN A 593 -11.60 -42.46 -10.28
CA ASN A 593 -10.36 -43.12 -10.73
C ASN A 593 -10.29 -43.27 -12.26
N ASN A 594 -11.41 -43.60 -12.91
CA ASN A 594 -11.49 -43.63 -14.36
C ASN A 594 -11.31 -42.23 -14.98
N ALA A 595 -11.93 -41.20 -14.37
CA ALA A 595 -11.79 -39.82 -14.81
C ALA A 595 -10.35 -39.32 -14.65
N ALA A 596 -9.71 -39.58 -13.50
CA ALA A 596 -8.32 -39.25 -13.23
C ALA A 596 -7.40 -39.88 -14.27
N LYS A 597 -7.59 -41.17 -14.59
CA LYS A 597 -6.80 -41.87 -15.61
C LYS A 597 -6.96 -41.24 -17.00
N ALA A 598 -8.18 -40.89 -17.40
CA ALA A 598 -8.43 -40.27 -18.71
C ALA A 598 -7.87 -38.84 -18.79
N LEU A 599 -7.92 -38.10 -17.69
CA LEU A 599 -7.39 -36.74 -17.56
C LEU A 599 -5.88 -36.70 -17.28
N GLN A 600 -5.24 -37.85 -17.08
CA GLN A 600 -3.84 -37.98 -16.67
C GLN A 600 -3.53 -37.24 -15.35
N LEU A 601 -4.48 -37.29 -14.41
CA LEU A 601 -4.38 -36.70 -13.08
C LEU A 601 -4.16 -37.78 -12.00
N ASP A 602 -3.65 -37.38 -10.83
CA ASP A 602 -3.49 -38.29 -9.70
C ASP A 602 -4.86 -38.63 -9.08
N PRO A 603 -5.30 -39.91 -9.10
CA PRO A 603 -6.57 -40.33 -8.48
C PRO A 603 -6.63 -40.09 -6.97
N ARG A 604 -5.49 -39.91 -6.29
CA ARG A 604 -5.43 -39.58 -4.85
C ARG A 604 -5.86 -38.14 -4.56
N THR A 605 -6.07 -37.32 -5.61
CA THR A 605 -6.52 -35.93 -5.51
C THR A 605 -7.92 -35.75 -6.11
N PRO A 606 -8.96 -36.37 -5.51
CA PRO A 606 -10.31 -36.39 -6.10
C PRO A 606 -10.91 -35.01 -6.33
N LYS A 607 -10.56 -34.02 -5.49
CA LYS A 607 -10.98 -32.62 -5.67
C LYS A 607 -10.47 -32.05 -7.00
N THR A 608 -9.20 -32.25 -7.31
CA THR A 608 -8.56 -31.79 -8.56
C THR A 608 -9.22 -32.42 -9.78
N VAL A 609 -9.54 -33.72 -9.69
CA VAL A 609 -10.24 -34.43 -10.77
C VAL A 609 -11.63 -33.87 -11.01
N VAL A 610 -12.43 -33.65 -9.95
CA VAL A 610 -13.77 -33.07 -10.04
C VAL A 610 -13.73 -31.63 -10.59
N GLU A 611 -12.74 -30.85 -10.17
CA GLU A 611 -12.54 -29.48 -10.64
C GLU A 611 -12.22 -29.42 -12.13
N GLU A 612 -11.33 -30.29 -12.61
CA GLU A 612 -11.01 -30.38 -14.03
C GLU A 612 -12.22 -30.82 -14.88
N ILE A 613 -13.05 -31.75 -14.36
CA ILE A 613 -14.31 -32.12 -15.02
C ILE A 613 -15.25 -30.91 -15.11
N ALA A 614 -15.42 -30.16 -14.01
CA ALA A 614 -16.29 -28.98 -13.98
C ALA A 614 -15.82 -27.92 -14.99
N LYS A 615 -14.51 -27.69 -15.07
CA LYS A 615 -13.88 -26.78 -16.02
C LYS A 615 -14.09 -27.23 -17.48
N ARG A 616 -13.92 -28.52 -17.79
CA ARG A 616 -14.15 -29.05 -19.14
C ARG A 616 -15.60 -28.96 -19.57
N ARG A 617 -16.55 -29.26 -18.67
CA ARG A 617 -17.99 -29.08 -18.91
C ARG A 617 -18.35 -27.62 -19.17
N ALA A 618 -17.80 -26.70 -18.38
CA ALA A 618 -18.01 -25.26 -18.58
C ALA A 618 -17.48 -24.81 -19.95
N THR A 619 -16.27 -25.26 -20.31
CA THR A 619 -15.64 -24.98 -21.61
C THR A 619 -16.48 -25.53 -22.76
N ALA A 620 -16.90 -26.79 -22.71
CA ALA A 620 -17.73 -27.38 -23.76
C ALA A 620 -19.09 -26.69 -23.92
N THR A 621 -19.71 -26.26 -22.81
CA THR A 621 -20.95 -25.46 -22.85
C THR A 621 -20.73 -24.12 -23.56
N ARG A 622 -19.62 -23.43 -23.26
CA ARG A 622 -19.26 -22.18 -23.95
C ARG A 622 -19.00 -22.41 -25.43
N ASP A 623 -18.20 -23.42 -25.77
CA ASP A 623 -17.83 -23.70 -27.16
C ASP A 623 -19.06 -24.01 -28.01
N GLU A 624 -20.05 -24.72 -27.45
CA GLU A 624 -21.33 -24.97 -28.12
C GLU A 624 -22.15 -23.67 -28.29
N LEU A 625 -22.20 -22.79 -27.29
CA LEU A 625 -22.85 -21.47 -27.43
C LEU A 625 -22.15 -20.59 -28.47
N VAL A 626 -20.83 -20.65 -28.57
CA VAL A 626 -20.05 -19.96 -29.62
C VAL A 626 -20.36 -20.54 -30.99
N ARG A 627 -20.42 -21.87 -31.12
CA ARG A 627 -20.83 -22.55 -32.36
C ARG A 627 -22.24 -22.15 -32.80
N LEU A 628 -23.12 -21.86 -31.85
CA LEU A 628 -24.49 -21.37 -32.06
C LEU A 628 -24.58 -19.85 -32.32
N GLY A 629 -23.44 -19.16 -32.46
CA GLY A 629 -23.36 -17.76 -32.88
C GLY A 629 -23.22 -16.74 -31.75
N MET A 630 -23.11 -17.16 -30.49
CA MET A 630 -22.88 -16.23 -29.38
C MET A 630 -21.41 -15.78 -29.35
N ALA A 631 -21.16 -14.47 -29.29
CA ALA A 631 -19.79 -13.95 -29.23
C ALA A 631 -19.06 -14.41 -27.96
N GLU A 632 -17.83 -14.92 -28.09
CA GLU A 632 -17.04 -15.45 -26.97
C GLU A 632 -16.82 -14.42 -25.85
N ALA A 633 -16.59 -13.15 -26.20
CA ALA A 633 -16.44 -12.04 -25.24
C ALA A 633 -17.68 -11.80 -24.35
N ARG A 634 -18.86 -12.34 -24.73
CA ARG A 634 -20.10 -12.26 -23.96
C ARG A 634 -20.31 -13.45 -23.02
N LEU A 635 -19.38 -14.39 -22.97
CA LEU A 635 -19.48 -15.60 -22.16
C LEU A 635 -18.43 -15.57 -21.04
N GLN A 636 -18.89 -15.70 -19.80
CA GLN A 636 -18.02 -15.81 -18.62
C GLN A 636 -18.13 -17.21 -18.04
N LEU A 637 -17.00 -17.86 -17.78
CA LEU A 637 -16.98 -19.21 -17.20
C LEU A 637 -16.74 -19.16 -15.70
N LYS A 638 -17.55 -19.92 -14.96
CA LYS A 638 -17.35 -20.20 -13.55
C LYS A 638 -17.55 -21.69 -13.31
N TRP A 639 -16.78 -22.28 -12.41
CA TRP A 639 -16.97 -23.67 -12.01
C TRP A 639 -16.81 -23.87 -10.52
N THR A 640 -17.44 -24.92 -9.99
CA THR A 640 -17.33 -25.31 -8.59
C THR A 640 -17.30 -26.83 -8.49
N ALA A 641 -16.23 -27.34 -7.87
CA ALA A 641 -16.09 -28.75 -7.54
C ALA A 641 -16.82 -29.08 -6.22
N LEU A 642 -17.21 -30.35 -6.06
CA LEU A 642 -17.77 -30.91 -4.83
C LEU A 642 -19.10 -30.27 -4.39
N ALA A 643 -19.96 -29.94 -5.34
CA ALA A 643 -21.33 -29.50 -5.05
C ALA A 643 -22.19 -30.68 -4.53
N SER A 644 -23.39 -30.37 -4.03
CA SER A 644 -24.38 -31.39 -3.67
C SER A 644 -24.99 -32.09 -4.89
N ALA A 645 -24.99 -31.44 -6.05
CA ALA A 645 -25.47 -31.97 -7.33
C ALA A 645 -24.66 -31.40 -8.50
N SER A 646 -24.60 -32.15 -9.60
CA SER A 646 -24.08 -31.68 -10.87
C SER A 646 -25.15 -30.84 -11.59
N ASP A 647 -24.87 -29.58 -11.87
CA ASP A 647 -25.81 -28.68 -12.55
C ASP A 647 -25.08 -27.57 -13.32
N VAL A 648 -25.75 -27.01 -14.32
CA VAL A 648 -25.26 -25.87 -15.12
C VAL A 648 -26.23 -24.70 -14.95
N HIS A 649 -25.76 -23.64 -14.30
CA HIS A 649 -26.52 -22.42 -14.15
C HIS A 649 -26.10 -21.37 -15.19
N PHE A 650 -27.09 -20.65 -15.69
CA PHE A 650 -26.91 -19.57 -16.64
C PHE A 650 -27.37 -18.28 -15.98
N THR A 651 -26.45 -17.36 -15.73
CA THR A 651 -26.75 -16.09 -15.07
C THR A 651 -26.37 -14.93 -15.97
N PRO A 652 -27.35 -14.21 -16.54
CA PRO A 652 -27.07 -12.96 -17.23
C PRO A 652 -26.45 -11.95 -16.26
N LYS A 653 -25.38 -11.29 -16.69
CA LYS A 653 -24.67 -10.24 -15.94
C LYS A 653 -24.54 -8.99 -16.80
N PRO A 654 -24.43 -7.80 -16.19
CA PRO A 654 -23.95 -6.64 -16.91
C PRO A 654 -22.52 -6.92 -17.39
N VAL A 655 -22.14 -6.30 -18.51
CA VAL A 655 -20.73 -6.17 -18.90
C VAL A 655 -20.10 -5.37 -17.77
N SER A 656 -19.30 -6.03 -16.92
CA SER A 656 -18.46 -5.31 -15.97
C SER A 656 -17.30 -4.70 -16.73
N ASP A 657 -16.71 -3.67 -16.14
CA ASP A 657 -15.41 -3.16 -16.53
C ASP A 657 -14.33 -4.25 -16.58
#